data_AF-A0A3D2LBZ4-F1
#
_entry.id   AF-A0A3D2LBZ4-F1
#
_cell.length_a   1.000
_cell.length_b   1.000
_cell.length_c   1.000
_cell.angle_alpha   90.00
_cell.angle_beta   90.00
_cell.angle_gamma   90.00
#
_symmetry.space_group_name_H-M   'P 1'
#
loop_
_entity.id
_entity.type
_entity.pdbx_description
1 polymer ?
#
loop_
_entity_poly.entity_id
_entity_poly.type
_entity_poly.pdbx_seq_one_letter_code
_entity_poly.pdbx_strand_id
1 'polypeptide(L)'
;MHASGPQASAPEVVARGLIIVLGMATALPAGAVEIEESTVAPVETSTANDGQPDDITITEDGEIDLSDLPGTTAITVDSDNTITNDGEILAEDTDYVTAIAVRTGTTTGITHTGSIELSEDYDREDEDDDDDVDGPLAIGTNRVGIDVENGGTITGNILLDHGSTLYIEGNDSAGVRIGSALDGDYTQQGTISVIGDNALGLSLEDDVASDVLISGAITVQGENASAVTIDGDVSGNVTIESSISSTGFTSTSSSNYIAPVYIDDDTEAVEDRRDADDLYDNANGVRITGSLGQGLLINGAVDDFTSEEDEDDETKDTVDDFDENRTAGRIYSYGSAPALAIEANAGENVVFSSVVETVRDTTDDDDDDDVDEVLATFSFDQGLINRGTIYASGVNIGFDATALSISGSEDGTGTVTIDGGILNSGTIQGTAYEASAVGLLLGNGTAIGTLENSGSIAATTYTLTDDTAKALFISNGSTLEAILNSGSITASSNGYGGAATAITDESDTLRYITNTGAISGLLISDGREDSETGSSIAIDLSAQTAGATIIQYQETPTEDVNGDDEIDEDDVTEPTIYGDVRFGTGDDILQILDGGLAGDIYFGAGAATFDLSDAEFLGDTYFEGDTLSLYIEESEIEGDFDFGSASGTIDFLSSSLLTGNLTSDAYRLAATISDSEIVLLEDTSLQLASLSVTDGSTLEFEIDPQNLRTTAFLSVSGTAALGSDTLVRPTLTSFIDGDFAVTLIEAGTLIYDEETAELSTENIPWIYNVSLETETSDTDKLNLDFRLKTAEELSLDTNQS
;
A
#
# COMPACT_ATOMS: atom_id res chain seq x y z
N MET A 1 28.66 19.00 78.99
CA MET A 1 28.88 18.90 80.44
C MET A 1 29.89 17.77 80.66
N HIS A 2 31.01 18.07 81.32
CA HIS A 2 32.10 17.17 81.74
C HIS A 2 33.05 16.57 80.67
N ALA A 3 34.22 17.19 80.62
CA ALA A 3 35.50 16.57 80.31
C ALA A 3 36.01 15.73 81.49
N SER A 4 36.80 14.69 81.21
CA SER A 4 37.94 14.29 82.07
C SER A 4 38.82 13.30 81.32
N GLY A 5 40.08 13.68 81.07
CA GLY A 5 41.10 12.86 80.43
C GLY A 5 41.81 11.88 81.39
N PRO A 6 43.15 11.88 81.43
CA PRO A 6 43.97 10.86 80.78
C PRO A 6 44.82 10.06 81.79
N GLN A 7 45.40 8.93 81.39
CA GLN A 7 46.55 8.36 82.10
C GLN A 7 47.56 7.69 81.16
N ALA A 8 48.80 8.13 81.32
CA ALA A 8 50.01 7.64 80.68
C ALA A 8 50.77 6.68 81.62
N SER A 9 51.50 5.71 81.07
CA SER A 9 52.83 5.30 81.55
C SER A 9 53.46 4.21 80.65
N ALA A 10 54.67 4.50 80.15
CA ALA A 10 55.62 3.68 79.37
C ALA A 10 56.27 2.54 80.22
N PRO A 11 57.36 1.84 79.80
CA PRO A 11 58.11 1.75 78.53
C PRO A 11 58.51 0.29 78.12
N GLU A 12 59.37 0.16 77.08
CA GLU A 12 60.53 -0.78 76.99
C GLU A 12 60.61 -1.77 75.78
N VAL A 13 61.49 -1.41 74.83
CA VAL A 13 62.53 -2.20 74.11
C VAL A 13 62.17 -3.39 73.18
N VAL A 14 62.35 -3.12 71.88
CA VAL A 14 63.05 -3.87 70.78
C VAL A 14 62.89 -5.39 70.67
N ALA A 15 62.31 -5.85 69.55
CA ALA A 15 62.86 -6.93 68.71
C ALA A 15 62.27 -6.87 67.29
N ARG A 16 63.13 -6.87 66.27
CA ARG A 16 62.76 -7.00 64.86
C ARG A 16 62.23 -8.42 64.60
N GLY A 17 61.03 -8.53 64.05
CA GLY A 17 60.44 -9.78 63.56
C GLY A 17 59.85 -9.55 62.17
N LEU A 18 60.41 -10.25 61.19
CA LEU A 18 59.99 -10.35 59.80
C LEU A 18 58.55 -10.87 59.72
N ILE A 19 57.62 -10.09 59.14
CA ILE A 19 56.28 -10.55 58.77
C ILE A 19 56.26 -10.70 57.25
N ILE A 20 56.09 -11.95 56.82
CA ILE A 20 55.87 -12.33 55.43
C ILE A 20 54.45 -11.86 55.06
N VAL A 21 54.37 -10.92 54.13
CA VAL A 21 53.11 -10.51 53.49
C VAL A 21 52.73 -11.63 52.53
N LEU A 22 51.66 -12.36 52.87
CA LEU A 22 51.00 -13.29 51.97
C LEU A 22 50.12 -12.46 51.04
N GLY A 23 50.67 -12.09 49.88
CA GLY A 23 49.91 -11.44 48.82
C GLY A 23 48.90 -12.43 48.24
N MET A 24 47.62 -12.19 48.51
CA MET A 24 46.55 -12.70 47.67
C MET A 24 46.48 -11.76 46.48
N ALA A 25 47.02 -12.21 45.34
CA ALA A 25 46.72 -11.61 44.06
C ALA A 25 45.27 -12.00 43.75
N THR A 26 44.35 -11.05 43.91
CA THR A 26 43.11 -11.05 43.14
C THR A 26 43.54 -10.85 41.69
N ALA A 27 43.28 -11.84 40.83
CA ALA A 27 43.36 -11.62 39.40
C ALA A 27 42.39 -10.48 39.08
N LEU A 28 42.95 -9.33 38.67
CA LEU A 28 42.21 -8.32 37.93
C LEU A 28 41.76 -9.00 36.62
N PRO A 29 40.59 -8.69 36.05
CA PRO A 29 40.31 -9.08 34.68
C PRO A 29 41.49 -8.60 33.81
N ALA A 30 41.98 -9.48 32.94
CA ALA A 30 42.85 -9.03 31.85
C ALA A 30 42.01 -8.07 31.02
N GLY A 31 42.46 -6.82 30.85
CA GLY A 31 41.80 -5.89 29.94
C GLY A 31 42.15 -6.28 28.50
N ALA A 32 41.24 -5.96 27.58
CA ALA A 32 41.47 -6.10 26.14
C ALA A 32 42.77 -5.40 25.71
N VAL A 33 43.30 -5.80 24.56
CA VAL A 33 44.40 -5.09 23.91
C VAL A 33 43.85 -3.80 23.31
N GLU A 34 44.33 -2.67 23.81
CA GLU A 34 43.90 -1.34 23.40
C GLU A 34 44.79 -0.80 22.27
N ILE A 35 44.15 -0.30 21.22
CA ILE A 35 44.75 0.52 20.17
C ILE A 35 44.39 1.98 20.49
N GLU A 36 45.37 2.72 21.01
CA GLU A 36 45.20 4.09 21.53
C GLU A 36 45.81 5.18 20.62
N GLU A 37 46.53 4.79 19.57
CA GLU A 37 47.17 5.69 18.61
C GLU A 37 47.11 5.08 17.19
N SER A 38 47.24 5.90 16.15
CA SER A 38 47.28 5.47 14.75
C SER A 38 48.35 4.40 14.47
N THR A 39 47.94 3.35 13.78
CA THR A 39 48.79 2.24 13.34
C THR A 39 48.41 1.80 11.93
N VAL A 40 49.37 1.19 11.22
CA VAL A 40 49.16 0.59 9.89
C VAL A 40 49.31 -0.94 9.93
N ALA A 41 49.40 -1.51 11.13
CA ALA A 41 49.65 -2.92 11.35
C ALA A 41 48.33 -3.67 11.58
N PRO A 42 47.99 -4.66 10.73
CA PRO A 42 46.90 -5.59 10.99
C PRO A 42 47.02 -6.28 12.35
N VAL A 43 45.86 -6.56 12.96
CA VAL A 43 45.76 -7.22 14.26
C VAL A 43 44.89 -8.48 14.15
N GLU A 44 45.30 -9.55 14.83
CA GLU A 44 44.53 -10.80 14.87
C GLU A 44 44.19 -11.12 16.33
N THR A 45 42.94 -11.50 16.63
CA THR A 45 42.56 -11.79 18.03
C THR A 45 43.37 -12.92 18.64
N SER A 46 43.80 -13.93 17.86
CA SER A 46 44.64 -15.04 18.36
C SER A 46 46.07 -14.65 18.76
N THR A 47 46.51 -13.44 18.41
CA THR A 47 47.87 -12.95 18.70
C THR A 47 47.92 -11.55 19.34
N ALA A 48 46.77 -10.93 19.59
CA ALA A 48 46.64 -9.54 20.02
C ALA A 48 47.51 -9.21 21.26
N ASN A 49 47.60 -10.10 22.25
CA ASN A 49 48.35 -9.86 23.48
C ASN A 49 49.73 -10.50 23.44
N ASP A 50 50.69 -9.82 22.79
CA ASP A 50 52.08 -10.26 22.67
C ASP A 50 52.21 -11.70 22.11
N GLY A 51 51.35 -12.07 21.16
CA GLY A 51 51.29 -13.40 20.55
C GLY A 51 50.46 -14.42 21.35
N GLN A 52 49.61 -13.98 22.27
CA GLN A 52 48.53 -14.77 22.88
C GLN A 52 47.16 -14.23 22.45
N PRO A 53 46.10 -15.06 22.48
CA PRO A 53 44.75 -14.61 22.21
C PRO A 53 44.25 -13.59 23.23
N ASP A 54 43.57 -12.55 22.77
CA ASP A 54 42.92 -11.54 23.62
C ASP A 54 41.85 -10.78 22.83
N ASP A 55 40.97 -10.10 23.57
CA ASP A 55 40.00 -9.17 23.00
C ASP A 55 40.73 -7.94 22.44
N ILE A 56 40.15 -7.28 21.44
CA ILE A 56 40.71 -6.06 20.84
C ILE A 56 39.73 -4.91 21.05
N THR A 57 40.24 -3.79 21.53
CA THR A 57 39.51 -2.52 21.61
C THR A 57 40.30 -1.46 20.85
N ILE A 58 39.71 -0.88 19.80
CA ILE A 58 40.17 0.40 19.25
C ILE A 58 39.49 1.48 20.08
N THR A 59 40.25 2.29 20.80
CA THR A 59 39.68 3.38 21.61
C THR A 59 39.27 4.57 20.73
N GLU A 60 38.53 5.54 21.26
CA GLU A 60 38.16 6.79 20.54
C GLU A 60 39.35 7.55 19.93
N ASP A 61 40.56 7.44 20.52
CA ASP A 61 41.79 8.06 20.01
C ASP A 61 42.59 7.12 19.06
N GLY A 62 42.15 5.87 18.93
CA GLY A 62 42.79 4.82 18.15
C GLY A 62 42.40 4.84 16.67
N GLU A 63 43.35 4.49 15.81
CA GLU A 63 43.15 4.48 14.36
C GLU A 63 43.92 3.31 13.72
N ILE A 64 43.32 2.61 12.76
CA ILE A 64 44.01 1.68 11.85
C ILE A 64 43.90 2.19 10.42
N ASP A 65 45.00 2.67 9.87
CA ASP A 65 45.10 3.20 8.50
C ASP A 65 45.66 2.14 7.54
N LEU A 66 44.82 1.67 6.62
CA LEU A 66 45.15 0.71 5.56
C LEU A 66 45.49 1.38 4.22
N SER A 67 45.60 2.71 4.18
CA SER A 67 45.95 3.42 2.95
C SER A 67 47.29 2.93 2.40
N ASP A 68 47.38 2.77 1.07
CA ASP A 68 48.50 2.15 0.35
C ASP A 68 48.76 0.66 0.67
N LEU A 69 47.84 -0.04 1.36
CA LEU A 69 47.98 -1.45 1.76
C LEU A 69 46.91 -2.37 1.11
N PRO A 70 46.89 -2.54 -0.22
CA PRO A 70 45.87 -3.34 -0.90
C PRO A 70 45.95 -4.82 -0.51
N GLY A 71 44.78 -5.47 -0.43
CA GLY A 71 44.68 -6.89 -0.07
C GLY A 71 44.91 -7.17 1.42
N THR A 72 44.73 -6.17 2.28
CA THR A 72 44.92 -6.30 3.73
C THR A 72 43.61 -6.20 4.50
N THR A 73 43.63 -6.78 5.70
CA THR A 73 42.53 -6.71 6.65
C THR A 73 43.02 -6.00 7.90
N ALA A 74 42.30 -5.01 8.43
CA ALA A 74 42.73 -4.30 9.64
C ALA A 74 42.63 -5.20 10.88
N ILE A 75 41.48 -5.82 11.10
CA ILE A 75 41.24 -6.76 12.21
C ILE A 75 40.80 -8.12 11.66
N THR A 76 41.49 -9.19 12.08
CA THR A 76 41.03 -10.57 11.85
C THR A 76 40.62 -11.22 13.18
N VAL A 77 39.35 -11.60 13.29
CA VAL A 77 38.81 -12.35 14.43
C VAL A 77 38.96 -13.83 14.15
N ASP A 78 39.96 -14.45 14.76
CA ASP A 78 40.30 -15.86 14.54
C ASP A 78 40.44 -16.70 15.82
N SER A 79 39.90 -16.19 16.92
CA SER A 79 39.79 -16.86 18.21
C SER A 79 38.51 -16.43 18.94
N ASP A 80 38.19 -17.07 20.07
CA ASP A 80 36.98 -16.83 20.87
C ASP A 80 37.14 -15.56 21.73
N ASN A 81 37.27 -14.41 21.05
CA ASN A 81 37.65 -13.13 21.61
C ASN A 81 36.90 -12.01 20.89
N THR A 82 36.45 -10.99 21.63
CA THR A 82 35.54 -9.95 21.14
C THR A 82 36.29 -8.77 20.51
N ILE A 83 35.58 -7.99 19.70
CA ILE A 83 36.05 -6.74 19.12
C ILE A 83 35.15 -5.58 19.56
N THR A 84 35.76 -4.49 20.00
CA THR A 84 35.12 -3.18 20.16
C THR A 84 35.88 -2.15 19.31
N ASN A 85 35.18 -1.44 18.43
CA ASN A 85 35.77 -0.33 17.67
C ASN A 85 35.09 0.99 18.05
N ASP A 86 35.70 1.73 18.97
CA ASP A 86 35.33 3.11 19.35
C ASP A 86 36.08 4.18 18.53
N GLY A 87 37.12 3.78 17.79
CA GLY A 87 37.96 4.68 17.01
C GLY A 87 37.69 4.60 15.51
N GLU A 88 38.75 4.72 14.72
CA GLU A 88 38.68 4.80 13.26
C GLU A 88 39.43 3.64 12.58
N ILE A 89 38.82 3.05 11.56
CA ILE A 89 39.52 2.20 10.59
C ILE A 89 39.33 2.82 9.21
N LEU A 90 40.41 3.22 8.55
CA LEU A 90 40.31 3.91 7.26
C LEU A 90 41.20 3.30 6.18
N ALA A 91 40.82 3.51 4.93
CA ALA A 91 41.62 3.20 3.76
C ALA A 91 41.27 4.15 2.60
N GLU A 92 42.14 5.12 2.32
CA GLU A 92 41.99 6.03 1.17
C GLU A 92 42.63 5.39 -0.07
N ASP A 93 41.93 5.43 -1.20
CA ASP A 93 42.41 4.99 -2.53
C ASP A 93 43.01 3.57 -2.57
N THR A 94 42.47 2.67 -1.75
CA THR A 94 43.05 1.34 -1.55
C THR A 94 42.03 0.22 -1.78
N ASP A 95 42.28 -0.63 -2.77
CA ASP A 95 41.39 -1.73 -3.14
C ASP A 95 41.65 -3.02 -2.36
N TYR A 96 40.65 -3.92 -2.36
CA TYR A 96 40.74 -5.25 -1.74
C TYR A 96 41.02 -5.20 -0.24
N VAL A 97 40.46 -4.22 0.46
CA VAL A 97 40.62 -4.03 1.91
C VAL A 97 39.39 -4.51 2.67
N THR A 98 39.62 -4.99 3.88
CA THR A 98 38.54 -5.36 4.81
C THR A 98 38.82 -4.74 6.18
N ALA A 99 37.88 -4.00 6.75
CA ALA A 99 38.13 -3.41 8.07
C ALA A 99 38.12 -4.51 9.16
N ILE A 100 37.06 -5.30 9.24
CA ILE A 100 36.95 -6.41 10.20
C ILE A 100 36.57 -7.69 9.46
N ALA A 101 37.44 -8.70 9.49
CA ALA A 101 37.14 -10.04 8.99
C ALA A 101 36.96 -11.03 10.14
N VAL A 102 35.91 -11.85 10.10
CA VAL A 102 35.60 -12.83 11.15
C VAL A 102 35.61 -14.25 10.59
N ARG A 103 36.42 -15.12 11.22
CA ARG A 103 36.47 -16.54 10.87
C ARG A 103 35.31 -17.30 11.48
N THR A 104 34.80 -18.26 10.72
CA THR A 104 33.67 -19.09 11.15
C THR A 104 34.07 -20.06 12.26
N GLY A 105 33.12 -20.47 13.09
CA GLY A 105 33.33 -21.37 14.23
C GLY A 105 33.94 -20.71 15.46
N THR A 106 33.91 -19.37 15.53
CA THR A 106 34.37 -18.57 16.68
C THR A 106 33.19 -18.18 17.57
N THR A 107 33.44 -18.05 18.87
CA THR A 107 32.52 -17.39 19.81
C THR A 107 33.01 -15.96 20.06
N THR A 108 32.39 -14.99 19.41
CA THR A 108 32.81 -13.59 19.40
C THR A 108 31.61 -12.65 19.33
N GLY A 109 31.71 -11.52 20.01
CA GLY A 109 30.83 -10.37 19.80
C GLY A 109 31.59 -9.25 19.07
N ILE A 110 30.88 -8.51 18.23
CA ILE A 110 31.40 -7.31 17.56
C ILE A 110 30.57 -6.12 18.02
N THR A 111 31.23 -5.09 18.51
CA THR A 111 30.62 -3.79 18.83
C THR A 111 31.36 -2.72 18.04
N HIS A 112 30.65 -2.00 17.18
CA HIS A 112 31.16 -0.89 16.39
C HIS A 112 30.44 0.39 16.80
N THR A 113 31.17 1.32 17.40
CA THR A 113 30.68 2.61 17.94
C THR A 113 31.35 3.80 17.22
N GLY A 114 32.54 3.59 16.64
CA GLY A 114 33.32 4.58 15.90
C GLY A 114 33.05 4.62 14.39
N SER A 115 34.09 4.84 13.58
CA SER A 115 34.02 4.96 12.12
C SER A 115 34.80 3.88 11.38
N ILE A 116 34.26 3.44 10.24
CA ILE A 116 34.96 2.69 9.20
C ILE A 116 34.82 3.48 7.89
N GLU A 117 35.92 3.97 7.32
CA GLU A 117 35.94 4.78 6.11
C GLU A 117 36.85 4.18 5.04
N LEU A 118 36.26 3.55 4.01
CA LEU A 118 36.97 2.94 2.90
C LEU A 118 36.65 3.72 1.61
N SER A 119 37.32 4.85 1.42
CA SER A 119 36.98 5.89 0.43
C SER A 119 37.98 5.98 -0.72
N GLU A 120 37.67 6.80 -1.70
CA GLU A 120 38.58 7.21 -2.77
C GLU A 120 38.57 8.71 -3.03
N ASP A 121 39.64 9.22 -3.64
CA ASP A 121 39.79 10.64 -4.02
C ASP A 121 39.25 10.94 -5.43
N TYR A 122 38.45 10.00 -5.98
CA TYR A 122 37.93 10.10 -7.34
C TYR A 122 36.81 11.14 -7.44
N ASP A 123 37.16 12.27 -8.05
CA ASP A 123 36.20 13.31 -8.43
C ASP A 123 35.68 13.07 -9.86
N ARG A 124 34.36 12.98 -10.02
CA ARG A 124 33.67 13.00 -11.33
C ARG A 124 33.78 14.39 -11.97
N GLU A 125 33.91 14.46 -13.30
CA GLU A 125 33.94 15.71 -14.07
C GLU A 125 32.73 15.77 -15.00
N ASP A 126 32.22 16.98 -15.25
CA ASP A 126 31.27 17.31 -16.33
C ASP A 126 32.08 17.38 -17.65
N GLU A 127 32.06 16.31 -18.46
CA GLU A 127 32.82 16.17 -19.70
C GLU A 127 32.17 16.88 -20.89
N ASP A 128 30.86 17.12 -20.87
CA ASP A 128 30.10 17.66 -22.00
C ASP A 128 29.44 19.05 -21.79
N ASP A 129 29.65 19.63 -20.60
CA ASP A 129 29.20 20.96 -20.15
C ASP A 129 27.65 21.10 -20.04
N ASP A 130 26.93 20.04 -19.64
CA ASP A 130 25.46 20.03 -19.50
C ASP A 130 24.94 20.30 -18.06
N ASP A 131 25.84 20.64 -17.14
CA ASP A 131 25.60 20.91 -15.72
C ASP A 131 25.26 19.66 -14.86
N ASP A 132 25.47 18.43 -15.34
CA ASP A 132 25.64 17.24 -14.51
C ASP A 132 27.08 16.66 -14.54
N VAL A 133 27.33 15.54 -13.87
CA VAL A 133 28.69 14.98 -13.74
C VAL A 133 28.72 13.60 -14.35
N ASP A 134 29.76 13.34 -15.13
CA ASP A 134 29.89 12.11 -15.92
C ASP A 134 30.77 11.05 -15.25
N GLY A 135 30.66 9.85 -15.80
CA GLY A 135 31.53 8.72 -15.51
C GLY A 135 31.00 7.82 -14.39
N PRO A 136 31.77 6.76 -14.07
CA PRO A 136 31.35 5.81 -13.04
C PRO A 136 31.16 6.49 -11.68
N LEU A 137 30.33 5.90 -10.81
CA LEU A 137 30.14 6.39 -9.44
C LEU A 137 31.36 6.13 -8.56
N ALA A 138 32.08 5.04 -8.82
CA ALA A 138 33.34 4.71 -8.16
C ALA A 138 34.28 3.94 -9.11
N ILE A 139 35.59 4.07 -8.91
CA ILE A 139 36.62 3.37 -9.71
C ILE A 139 37.36 2.29 -8.93
N GLY A 140 37.40 2.39 -7.61
CA GLY A 140 37.93 1.40 -6.70
C GLY A 140 37.13 0.11 -6.67
N THR A 141 37.63 -0.89 -5.94
CA THR A 141 36.92 -2.18 -5.86
C THR A 141 37.17 -3.00 -4.60
N ASN A 142 36.16 -3.82 -4.25
CA ASN A 142 36.23 -4.89 -3.26
C ASN A 142 36.68 -4.39 -1.89
N ARG A 143 36.04 -3.31 -1.41
CA ARG A 143 36.22 -2.75 -0.08
C ARG A 143 35.09 -3.27 0.81
N VAL A 144 35.41 -3.81 1.98
CA VAL A 144 34.39 -4.39 2.88
C VAL A 144 34.56 -3.86 4.30
N GLY A 145 33.50 -3.32 4.89
CA GLY A 145 33.50 -2.90 6.29
C GLY A 145 33.66 -4.09 7.23
N ILE A 146 32.58 -4.85 7.41
CA ILE A 146 32.57 -6.06 8.25
C ILE A 146 32.27 -7.27 7.37
N ASP A 147 33.17 -8.25 7.38
CA ASP A 147 33.05 -9.49 6.61
C ASP A 147 33.11 -10.72 7.52
N VAL A 148 32.03 -11.48 7.62
CA VAL A 148 32.03 -12.80 8.24
C VAL A 148 32.18 -13.85 7.15
N GLU A 149 33.23 -14.68 7.25
CA GLU A 149 33.53 -15.73 6.27
C GLU A 149 32.31 -16.61 5.97
N ASN A 150 32.22 -17.10 4.73
CA ASN A 150 31.10 -17.92 4.31
C ASN A 150 31.15 -19.33 4.92
N GLY A 151 30.01 -19.80 5.42
CA GLY A 151 29.75 -21.17 5.84
C GLY A 151 30.29 -21.54 7.21
N GLY A 152 29.41 -22.05 8.07
CA GLY A 152 29.72 -22.38 9.46
C GLY A 152 28.78 -21.61 10.37
N THR A 153 29.24 -21.34 11.59
CA THR A 153 28.45 -20.58 12.57
C THR A 153 29.38 -19.68 13.35
N ILE A 154 29.00 -18.43 13.58
CA ILE A 154 29.58 -17.57 14.62
C ILE A 154 28.60 -17.47 15.78
N THR A 155 29.10 -17.47 17.02
CA THR A 155 28.25 -17.35 18.22
C THR A 155 28.54 -16.04 18.95
N GLY A 156 27.51 -15.24 19.17
CA GLY A 156 27.60 -13.91 19.75
C GLY A 156 26.91 -12.86 18.88
N ASN A 157 26.75 -11.64 19.40
CA ASN A 157 25.99 -10.59 18.74
C ASN A 157 26.90 -9.70 17.88
N ILE A 158 26.31 -9.12 16.84
CA ILE A 158 26.94 -8.04 16.06
C ILE A 158 26.11 -6.78 16.27
N LEU A 159 26.73 -5.76 16.84
CA LEU A 159 26.12 -4.46 17.14
C LEU A 159 26.90 -3.35 16.42
N LEU A 160 26.21 -2.64 15.53
CA LEU A 160 26.63 -1.32 15.03
C LEU A 160 25.84 -0.30 15.83
N ASP A 161 26.47 0.30 16.83
CA ASP A 161 25.83 1.10 17.86
C ASP A 161 25.40 2.49 17.36
N HIS A 162 24.57 3.19 18.13
CA HIS A 162 24.09 4.53 17.80
C HIS A 162 25.25 5.50 17.52
N GLY A 163 25.16 6.22 16.40
CA GLY A 163 26.18 7.19 15.98
C GLY A 163 27.41 6.61 15.27
N SER A 164 27.54 5.27 15.21
CA SER A 164 28.61 4.63 14.43
C SER A 164 28.40 4.78 12.92
N THR A 165 29.49 4.78 12.14
CA THR A 165 29.44 4.96 10.68
C THR A 165 30.26 3.91 9.93
N LEU A 166 29.70 3.43 8.81
CA LEU A 166 30.40 2.69 7.76
C LEU A 166 30.22 3.47 6.46
N TYR A 167 31.30 4.06 5.93
CA TYR A 167 31.32 4.75 4.64
C TYR A 167 32.26 4.02 3.69
N ILE A 168 31.73 3.51 2.59
CA ILE A 168 32.48 2.71 1.63
C ILE A 168 32.21 3.23 0.21
N GLU A 169 33.25 3.49 -0.55
CA GLU A 169 33.18 3.77 -1.99
C GLU A 169 33.92 2.67 -2.73
N GLY A 170 33.45 2.24 -3.90
CA GLY A 170 34.09 1.24 -4.74
C GLY A 170 33.13 0.18 -5.27
N ASN A 171 33.42 -0.35 -6.46
CA ASN A 171 32.64 -1.42 -7.09
C ASN A 171 32.83 -2.77 -6.37
N ASP A 172 31.83 -3.64 -6.40
CA ASP A 172 31.84 -4.95 -5.73
C ASP A 172 32.18 -4.83 -4.22
N SER A 173 31.75 -3.74 -3.59
CA SER A 173 32.06 -3.41 -2.18
C SER A 173 30.84 -3.62 -1.28
N ALA A 174 31.09 -3.78 0.03
CA ALA A 174 30.02 -4.03 0.99
C ALA A 174 30.22 -3.29 2.33
N GLY A 175 29.12 -2.86 2.94
CA GLY A 175 29.13 -2.38 4.32
C GLY A 175 29.34 -3.54 5.29
N VAL A 176 28.33 -4.40 5.39
CA VAL A 176 28.34 -5.60 6.23
C VAL A 176 27.93 -6.82 5.41
N ARG A 177 28.73 -7.87 5.45
CA ARG A 177 28.43 -9.16 4.81
C ARG A 177 28.62 -10.29 5.82
N ILE A 178 27.54 -10.98 6.15
CA ILE A 178 27.54 -12.09 7.10
C ILE A 178 27.32 -13.39 6.34
N GLY A 179 28.41 -14.08 5.98
CA GLY A 179 28.38 -15.29 5.17
C GLY A 179 28.08 -16.59 5.93
N SER A 180 28.00 -16.54 7.26
CA SER A 180 27.82 -17.70 8.15
C SER A 180 26.58 -17.55 9.00
N ALA A 181 26.03 -18.67 9.47
CA ALA A 181 24.95 -18.62 10.45
C ALA A 181 25.40 -17.83 11.70
N LEU A 182 24.54 -16.92 12.17
CA LEU A 182 24.74 -16.10 13.35
C LEU A 182 23.93 -16.66 14.51
N ASP A 183 24.58 -17.32 15.47
CA ASP A 183 23.99 -17.73 16.75
C ASP A 183 24.02 -16.55 17.73
N GLY A 184 23.17 -15.56 17.47
CA GLY A 184 23.06 -14.29 18.19
C GLY A 184 22.14 -13.29 17.47
N ASP A 185 22.09 -12.07 17.98
CA ASP A 185 21.35 -10.96 17.39
C ASP A 185 22.22 -10.20 16.38
N TYR A 186 21.58 -9.67 15.33
CA TYR A 186 22.15 -8.60 14.51
C TYR A 186 21.43 -7.29 14.82
N THR A 187 22.16 -6.28 15.26
CA THR A 187 21.61 -4.96 15.59
C THR A 187 22.39 -3.88 14.87
N GLN A 188 21.69 -3.09 14.06
CA GLN A 188 22.26 -1.98 13.33
C GLN A 188 21.53 -0.69 13.64
N GLN A 189 22.13 0.11 14.51
CA GLN A 189 21.70 1.45 14.88
C GLN A 189 22.56 2.55 14.23
N GLY A 190 23.79 2.23 13.86
CA GLY A 190 24.68 3.08 13.06
C GLY A 190 24.33 3.15 11.58
N THR A 191 24.93 4.12 10.87
CA THR A 191 24.68 4.34 9.44
C THR A 191 25.61 3.52 8.55
N ILE A 192 25.08 2.96 7.47
CA ILE A 192 25.85 2.30 6.40
C ILE A 192 25.63 3.05 5.09
N SER A 193 26.70 3.50 4.44
CA SER A 193 26.68 4.09 3.10
C SER A 193 27.66 3.37 2.19
N VAL A 194 27.19 2.90 1.04
CA VAL A 194 28.03 2.23 0.03
C VAL A 194 27.76 2.80 -1.35
N ILE A 195 28.80 3.26 -2.03
CA ILE A 195 28.72 3.85 -3.38
C ILE A 195 29.58 3.03 -4.35
N GLY A 196 29.00 2.56 -5.45
CA GLY A 196 29.69 1.79 -6.49
C GLY A 196 28.81 0.72 -7.12
N ASP A 197 29.20 0.21 -8.27
CA ASP A 197 28.47 -0.84 -8.97
C ASP A 197 28.55 -2.16 -8.18
N ASN A 198 27.45 -2.93 -8.19
CA ASN A 198 27.26 -4.13 -7.38
C ASN A 198 27.48 -3.89 -5.87
N ALA A 199 27.31 -2.66 -5.40
CA ALA A 199 27.42 -2.33 -3.99
C ALA A 199 26.34 -3.01 -3.14
N LEU A 200 26.73 -3.39 -1.93
CA LEU A 200 25.89 -4.07 -0.96
C LEU A 200 25.93 -3.35 0.40
N GLY A 201 24.78 -2.96 0.94
CA GLY A 201 24.71 -2.35 2.28
C GLY A 201 24.92 -3.39 3.37
N LEU A 202 23.90 -4.23 3.57
CA LEU A 202 23.87 -5.35 4.52
C LEU A 202 23.46 -6.64 3.80
N SER A 203 24.24 -7.72 3.99
CA SER A 203 23.82 -9.07 3.60
C SER A 203 23.92 -10.06 4.76
N LEU A 204 22.84 -10.82 4.97
CA LEU A 204 22.76 -11.99 5.84
C LEU A 204 22.58 -13.23 4.94
N GLU A 205 23.69 -13.91 4.61
CA GLU A 205 23.71 -14.99 3.61
C GLU A 205 23.29 -16.38 4.18
N ASP A 206 23.16 -16.51 5.50
CA ASP A 206 22.88 -17.76 6.23
C ASP A 206 22.10 -17.42 7.53
N ASP A 207 21.64 -18.45 8.26
CA ASP A 207 20.60 -18.31 9.29
C ASP A 207 21.00 -17.38 10.46
N VAL A 208 20.05 -16.57 10.94
CA VAL A 208 20.18 -15.80 12.21
C VAL A 208 19.31 -16.46 13.28
N ALA A 209 19.91 -16.86 14.40
CA ALA A 209 19.25 -17.63 15.45
C ALA A 209 18.32 -16.80 16.35
N SER A 210 18.37 -15.47 16.24
CA SER A 210 17.64 -14.52 17.08
C SER A 210 17.08 -13.36 16.23
N ASP A 211 16.91 -12.16 16.80
CA ASP A 211 16.29 -11.02 16.14
C ASP A 211 17.27 -10.25 15.23
N VAL A 212 16.71 -9.59 14.21
CA VAL A 212 17.41 -8.65 13.33
C VAL A 212 16.76 -7.28 13.48
N LEU A 213 17.53 -6.29 13.94
CA LEU A 213 17.07 -4.92 14.12
C LEU A 213 17.86 -3.96 13.24
N ILE A 214 17.15 -3.19 12.40
CA ILE A 214 17.71 -2.11 11.58
C ILE A 214 17.07 -0.79 12.00
N SER A 215 17.75 -0.04 12.86
CA SER A 215 17.34 1.27 13.37
C SER A 215 18.27 2.41 12.92
N GLY A 216 19.37 2.11 12.23
CA GLY A 216 20.24 3.06 11.54
C GLY A 216 20.01 3.08 10.02
N ALA A 217 20.31 4.22 9.39
CA ALA A 217 20.07 4.39 7.96
C ALA A 217 21.03 3.55 7.09
N ILE A 218 20.51 2.99 5.99
CA ILE A 218 21.30 2.30 4.96
C ILE A 218 21.08 2.98 3.61
N THR A 219 22.14 3.45 2.98
CA THR A 219 22.08 4.06 1.64
C THR A 219 23.07 3.38 0.71
N VAL A 220 22.57 2.87 -0.43
CA VAL A 220 23.41 2.22 -1.43
C VAL A 220 23.14 2.82 -2.81
N GLN A 221 24.19 3.20 -3.53
CA GLN A 221 24.10 3.84 -4.83
C GLN A 221 25.05 3.18 -5.85
N GLY A 222 24.52 2.73 -6.99
CA GLY A 222 25.30 2.13 -8.08
C GLY A 222 24.50 1.16 -8.96
N GLU A 223 25.05 0.81 -10.13
CA GLU A 223 24.42 -0.20 -11.00
C GLU A 223 24.29 -1.53 -10.23
N ASN A 224 23.12 -2.14 -10.23
CA ASN A 224 22.82 -3.38 -9.47
C ASN A 224 23.04 -3.25 -7.94
N ALA A 225 22.93 -2.04 -7.38
CA ALA A 225 23.02 -1.80 -5.94
C ALA A 225 21.92 -2.55 -5.15
N SER A 226 22.31 -3.15 -4.02
CA SER A 226 21.40 -3.84 -3.09
C SER A 226 21.56 -3.26 -1.69
N ALA A 227 20.51 -2.67 -1.09
CA ALA A 227 20.66 -2.08 0.24
C ALA A 227 20.67 -3.14 1.35
N VAL A 228 19.69 -4.04 1.38
CA VAL A 228 19.63 -5.15 2.35
C VAL A 228 19.23 -6.45 1.67
N THR A 229 19.94 -7.54 1.98
CA THR A 229 19.57 -8.90 1.59
C THR A 229 19.56 -9.84 2.80
N ILE A 230 18.44 -10.54 3.02
CA ILE A 230 18.28 -11.56 4.07
C ILE A 230 17.98 -12.88 3.38
N ASP A 231 19.02 -13.68 3.13
CA ASP A 231 18.91 -14.95 2.41
C ASP A 231 18.77 -16.16 3.33
N GLY A 232 19.30 -16.10 4.56
CA GLY A 232 19.10 -17.13 5.59
C GLY A 232 17.82 -16.97 6.39
N ASP A 233 17.38 -18.04 7.05
CA ASP A 233 16.22 -18.00 7.94
C ASP A 233 16.54 -17.16 9.19
N VAL A 234 15.62 -16.29 9.62
CA VAL A 234 15.73 -15.55 10.89
C VAL A 234 14.77 -16.19 11.87
N SER A 235 15.28 -16.75 12.98
CA SER A 235 14.42 -17.40 13.98
C SER A 235 13.58 -16.40 14.78
N GLY A 236 14.05 -15.15 14.87
CA GLY A 236 13.41 -14.03 15.56
C GLY A 236 12.54 -13.15 14.67
N ASN A 237 12.31 -11.91 15.14
CA ASN A 237 11.65 -10.85 14.40
C ASN A 237 12.65 -10.09 13.52
N VAL A 238 12.20 -9.58 12.37
CA VAL A 238 12.94 -8.58 11.60
C VAL A 238 12.22 -7.25 11.77
N THR A 239 12.91 -6.27 12.36
CA THR A 239 12.37 -4.92 12.58
C THR A 239 13.17 -3.89 11.79
N ILE A 240 12.47 -3.08 11.01
CA ILE A 240 13.02 -1.93 10.30
C ILE A 240 12.35 -0.67 10.85
N GLU A 241 13.15 0.21 11.44
CA GLU A 241 12.69 1.46 12.06
C GLU A 241 13.58 2.64 11.70
N SER A 242 14.20 2.56 10.51
CA SER A 242 15.00 3.63 9.92
C SER A 242 14.83 3.65 8.40
N SER A 243 15.57 4.55 7.73
CA SER A 243 15.55 4.68 6.29
C SER A 243 16.55 3.75 5.60
N ILE A 244 16.05 2.91 4.69
CA ILE A 244 16.82 2.08 3.77
C ILE A 244 16.56 2.59 2.35
N SER A 245 17.61 2.88 1.58
CA SER A 245 17.49 3.39 0.21
C SER A 245 18.48 2.71 -0.72
N SER A 246 18.00 2.34 -1.91
CA SER A 246 18.81 1.81 -3.01
C SER A 246 18.48 2.55 -4.31
N THR A 247 19.50 2.90 -5.09
CA THR A 247 19.33 3.57 -6.39
C THR A 247 20.50 3.25 -7.33
N GLY A 248 20.19 3.04 -8.61
CA GLY A 248 21.23 3.05 -9.66
C GLY A 248 21.45 4.44 -10.25
N PHE A 249 20.44 5.32 -10.11
CA PHE A 249 20.53 6.69 -10.61
C PHE A 249 21.54 7.51 -9.84
N THR A 250 22.15 8.46 -10.54
CA THR A 250 23.03 9.49 -9.96
C THR A 250 22.24 10.54 -9.17
N SER A 251 20.94 10.72 -9.48
CA SER A 251 20.02 11.61 -8.77
C SER A 251 18.64 10.98 -8.56
N THR A 252 18.09 11.14 -7.36
CA THR A 252 16.71 10.73 -7.01
C THR A 252 15.72 11.90 -7.00
N SER A 253 16.22 13.13 -7.19
CA SER A 253 15.42 14.36 -7.17
C SER A 253 15.36 15.09 -8.51
N SER A 254 16.26 14.75 -9.44
CA SER A 254 16.24 15.22 -10.83
C SER A 254 15.65 14.12 -11.72
N SER A 255 14.99 14.52 -12.82
CA SER A 255 14.34 13.59 -13.74
C SER A 255 14.48 14.05 -15.19
N ASN A 256 14.63 13.10 -16.12
CA ASN A 256 14.49 13.37 -17.57
C ASN A 256 13.01 13.54 -18.02
N TYR A 257 12.05 13.28 -17.13
CA TYR A 257 10.63 13.51 -17.37
C TYR A 257 10.29 14.99 -17.25
N ILE A 258 9.57 15.50 -18.25
CA ILE A 258 8.96 16.83 -18.22
C ILE A 258 7.49 16.63 -18.52
N ALA A 259 6.62 17.16 -17.66
CA ALA A 259 5.19 17.03 -17.84
C ALA A 259 4.79 17.51 -19.26
N PRO A 260 3.97 16.74 -19.99
CA PRO A 260 3.65 16.97 -21.38
C PRO A 260 3.25 18.43 -21.70
N VAL A 261 2.46 19.08 -20.84
CA VAL A 261 2.02 20.48 -20.98
C VAL A 261 3.15 21.51 -21.06
N TYR A 262 4.35 21.19 -20.55
CA TYR A 262 5.52 22.08 -20.59
C TYR A 262 6.46 21.82 -21.77
N ILE A 263 6.18 20.81 -22.59
CA ILE A 263 7.00 20.49 -23.78
C ILE A 263 6.66 21.45 -24.93
N ASP A 264 7.68 22.13 -25.45
CA ASP A 264 7.62 23.03 -26.61
C ASP A 264 8.79 22.81 -27.61
N ASP A 265 8.88 23.65 -28.65
CA ASP A 265 9.93 23.56 -29.68
C ASP A 265 11.35 23.83 -29.14
N ASP A 266 11.48 24.43 -27.94
CA ASP A 266 12.75 24.78 -27.29
C ASP A 266 13.13 23.75 -26.20
N THR A 267 12.29 22.75 -25.93
CA THR A 267 12.55 21.69 -24.95
C THR A 267 13.51 20.66 -25.53
N GLU A 268 14.55 20.30 -24.78
CA GLU A 268 15.53 19.28 -25.16
C GLU A 268 14.87 17.91 -25.36
N ALA A 269 15.41 17.12 -26.28
CA ALA A 269 14.97 15.75 -26.52
C ALA A 269 15.27 14.89 -25.29
N VAL A 270 14.50 13.83 -25.05
CA VAL A 270 14.65 13.02 -23.82
C VAL A 270 16.06 12.46 -23.68
N GLU A 271 16.66 12.06 -24.80
CA GLU A 271 18.03 11.53 -24.88
C GLU A 271 19.13 12.57 -24.59
N ASP A 272 18.79 13.86 -24.53
CA ASP A 272 19.73 14.96 -24.27
C ASP A 272 19.48 15.63 -22.90
N ARG A 273 18.63 15.07 -22.02
CA ARG A 273 18.27 15.67 -20.71
C ARG A 273 19.00 15.07 -19.50
N ARG A 274 19.48 13.85 -19.67
CA ARG A 274 20.20 13.01 -18.70
C ARG A 274 21.05 12.06 -19.51
N ASP A 275 22.27 11.85 -19.06
CA ASP A 275 23.20 10.96 -19.72
C ASP A 275 22.96 9.49 -19.40
N ALA A 276 23.57 8.60 -20.17
CA ALA A 276 23.29 7.17 -20.04
C ALA A 276 23.76 6.58 -18.70
N ASP A 277 24.83 7.14 -18.14
CA ASP A 277 25.38 6.78 -16.84
C ASP A 277 24.62 7.39 -15.65
N ASP A 278 23.71 8.33 -15.89
CA ASP A 278 22.76 8.79 -14.87
C ASP A 278 21.60 7.82 -14.62
N LEU A 279 21.37 6.89 -15.55
CA LEU A 279 20.14 6.10 -15.67
C LEU A 279 20.37 4.62 -15.39
N TYR A 280 21.42 4.26 -14.64
CA TYR A 280 21.59 2.87 -14.20
C TYR A 280 20.50 2.44 -13.22
N ASP A 281 20.23 1.14 -13.21
CA ASP A 281 19.18 0.57 -12.36
C ASP A 281 19.80 -0.07 -11.11
N ASN A 282 19.04 -0.13 -10.02
CA ASN A 282 19.42 -0.88 -8.82
C ASN A 282 18.90 -2.32 -8.89
N ALA A 283 19.32 -3.15 -7.93
CA ALA A 283 18.88 -4.54 -7.82
C ALA A 283 17.74 -4.73 -6.82
N ASN A 284 17.82 -4.09 -5.63
CA ASN A 284 16.74 -4.07 -4.64
C ASN A 284 16.95 -3.01 -3.55
N GLY A 285 15.86 -2.54 -2.94
CA GLY A 285 15.89 -1.92 -1.61
C GLY A 285 16.18 -2.98 -0.55
N VAL A 286 15.15 -3.72 -0.15
CA VAL A 286 15.24 -4.87 0.77
C VAL A 286 14.78 -6.13 0.05
N ARG A 287 15.56 -7.21 0.14
CA ARG A 287 15.22 -8.53 -0.41
C ARG A 287 15.29 -9.58 0.68
N ILE A 288 14.23 -10.36 0.85
CA ILE A 288 14.14 -11.43 1.85
C ILE A 288 13.80 -12.74 1.13
N THR A 289 14.65 -13.75 1.32
CA THR A 289 14.42 -15.11 0.80
C THR A 289 14.41 -16.20 1.86
N GLY A 290 14.84 -15.87 3.09
CA GLY A 290 14.70 -16.73 4.25
C GLY A 290 13.32 -16.62 4.92
N SER A 291 12.94 -17.67 5.66
CA SER A 291 11.76 -17.67 6.53
C SER A 291 12.00 -16.86 7.79
N LEU A 292 10.94 -16.25 8.32
CA LEU A 292 10.95 -15.54 9.59
C LEU A 292 10.18 -16.38 10.61
N GLY A 293 10.86 -16.77 11.69
CA GLY A 293 10.30 -17.51 12.81
C GLY A 293 9.31 -16.66 13.63
N GLN A 294 9.45 -15.34 13.55
CA GLN A 294 8.42 -14.35 13.86
C GLN A 294 8.07 -13.60 12.55
N GLY A 295 7.68 -12.34 12.60
CA GLY A 295 7.25 -11.61 11.41
C GLY A 295 8.23 -10.53 10.97
N LEU A 296 7.80 -9.75 9.98
CA LEU A 296 8.45 -8.53 9.54
C LEU A 296 7.65 -7.32 10.02
N LEU A 297 8.31 -6.43 10.76
CA LEU A 297 7.76 -5.15 11.20
C LEU A 297 8.50 -3.99 10.52
N ILE A 298 7.80 -3.25 9.66
CA ILE A 298 8.23 -1.92 9.23
C ILE A 298 7.57 -0.92 10.19
N ASN A 299 8.35 -0.46 11.16
CA ASN A 299 7.84 0.25 12.33
C ASN A 299 7.32 1.65 11.99
N GLY A 300 6.55 2.25 12.89
CA GLY A 300 5.91 3.55 12.76
C GLY A 300 4.86 3.73 13.86
N ALA A 301 4.26 4.91 13.93
CA ALA A 301 3.19 5.22 14.87
C ALA A 301 2.03 4.21 14.79
N VAL A 302 1.36 4.00 15.93
CA VAL A 302 0.20 3.14 16.08
C VAL A 302 -0.96 4.02 16.47
N ASP A 303 -1.88 4.22 15.53
CA ASP A 303 -2.94 5.24 15.61
C ASP A 303 -2.40 6.68 15.45
N ASP A 304 -3.16 7.55 14.79
CA ASP A 304 -2.85 8.99 14.70
C ASP A 304 -3.80 9.81 15.58
N PHE A 305 -4.84 9.17 16.14
CA PHE A 305 -5.76 9.79 17.07
C PHE A 305 -5.40 9.42 18.51
N THR A 306 -4.96 10.41 19.28
CA THR A 306 -4.89 10.33 20.74
C THR A 306 -6.10 11.05 21.28
N SER A 307 -7.01 10.33 21.95
CA SER A 307 -8.18 10.96 22.55
C SER A 307 -7.78 11.88 23.72
N GLU A 308 -8.66 12.81 24.12
CA GLU A 308 -8.43 13.55 25.37
C GLU A 308 -8.37 12.62 26.60
N GLU A 309 -8.96 11.41 26.53
CA GLU A 309 -8.84 10.40 27.60
C GLU A 309 -7.44 9.76 27.60
N ASP A 310 -6.83 9.55 26.44
CA ASP A 310 -5.46 9.02 26.30
C ASP A 310 -4.41 10.07 26.71
N GLU A 311 -4.63 11.36 26.40
CA GLU A 311 -3.74 12.44 26.85
C GLU A 311 -3.69 12.58 28.39
N ASP A 312 -4.77 12.17 29.08
CA ASP A 312 -4.90 12.22 30.55
C ASP A 312 -4.61 10.86 31.22
N ASP A 313 -4.38 9.78 30.46
CA ASP A 313 -3.98 8.50 31.03
C ASP A 313 -2.47 8.47 31.34
N GLU A 314 -2.16 8.17 32.59
CA GLU A 314 -0.79 8.06 33.08
C GLU A 314 -0.34 6.59 33.11
N THR A 315 -1.18 5.66 32.64
CA THR A 315 -0.84 4.25 32.53
C THR A 315 -0.55 3.83 31.10
N LYS A 316 0.73 3.59 30.79
CA LYS A 316 1.16 2.91 29.55
C LYS A 316 0.68 1.45 29.55
N ASP A 317 -0.50 1.16 29.03
CA ASP A 317 -1.11 -0.17 29.00
C ASP A 317 -1.67 -0.60 27.63
N THR A 318 -1.76 0.32 26.67
CA THR A 318 -2.05 0.06 25.26
C THR A 318 -0.78 0.15 24.41
N VAL A 319 -0.91 -0.03 23.09
CA VAL A 319 0.26 -0.06 22.18
C VAL A 319 0.64 1.35 21.76
N ASP A 320 -0.34 2.18 21.44
CA ASP A 320 -0.34 3.60 21.13
C ASP A 320 0.36 4.46 22.20
N ASP A 321 0.26 4.11 23.48
CA ASP A 321 0.97 4.72 24.63
C ASP A 321 2.51 4.80 24.54
N PHE A 322 3.10 4.22 23.49
CA PHE A 322 4.53 4.14 23.27
C PHE A 322 4.98 4.79 21.96
N ASP A 323 4.12 5.54 21.28
CA ASP A 323 4.42 6.14 19.98
C ASP A 323 5.60 7.12 20.00
N GLU A 324 5.83 7.78 21.14
CA GLU A 324 7.00 8.63 21.37
C GLU A 324 8.33 7.87 21.25
N ASN A 325 8.30 6.56 21.49
CA ASN A 325 9.47 5.68 21.41
C ASN A 325 9.63 5.01 20.03
N ARG A 326 8.69 5.21 19.11
CA ARG A 326 8.71 4.58 17.78
C ARG A 326 9.38 5.47 16.74
N THR A 327 10.30 4.87 15.99
CA THR A 327 10.82 5.50 14.77
C THR A 327 10.21 4.84 13.53
N ALA A 328 9.79 5.65 12.57
CA ALA A 328 9.20 5.13 11.34
C ALA A 328 10.25 4.50 10.41
N GLY A 329 10.05 3.23 10.09
CA GLY A 329 10.77 2.50 9.04
C GLY A 329 10.40 3.01 7.65
N ARG A 330 11.40 3.15 6.78
CA ARG A 330 11.21 3.62 5.40
C ARG A 330 12.08 2.82 4.46
N ILE A 331 11.49 2.24 3.42
CA ILE A 331 12.20 1.50 2.39
C ILE A 331 11.97 2.19 1.05
N TYR A 332 13.07 2.62 0.43
CA TYR A 332 13.08 3.34 -0.84
C TYR A 332 13.83 2.55 -1.91
N SER A 333 13.25 2.47 -3.10
CA SER A 333 13.94 2.05 -4.33
C SER A 333 13.71 3.09 -5.42
N TYR A 334 14.80 3.54 -6.05
CA TYR A 334 14.76 4.42 -7.22
C TYR A 334 15.38 3.70 -8.41
N GLY A 335 14.53 3.29 -9.35
CA GLY A 335 14.84 2.33 -10.41
C GLY A 335 13.67 1.39 -10.67
N SER A 336 13.90 0.32 -11.45
CA SER A 336 12.89 -0.70 -11.74
C SER A 336 12.78 -1.78 -10.68
N ALA A 337 13.75 -1.85 -9.75
CA ALA A 337 13.74 -2.85 -8.70
C ALA A 337 12.67 -2.58 -7.63
N PRO A 338 12.08 -3.63 -7.03
CA PRO A 338 11.18 -3.46 -5.92
C PRO A 338 11.83 -2.78 -4.70
N ALA A 339 11.06 -1.97 -3.97
CA ALA A 339 11.52 -1.43 -2.70
C ALA A 339 11.64 -2.53 -1.64
N LEU A 340 10.61 -3.37 -1.49
CA LEU A 340 10.66 -4.59 -0.70
C LEU A 340 10.27 -5.79 -1.57
N ALA A 341 11.17 -6.76 -1.66
CA ALA A 341 10.94 -8.05 -2.32
C ALA A 341 10.99 -9.18 -1.28
N ILE A 342 9.92 -9.97 -1.21
CA ILE A 342 9.85 -11.21 -0.45
C ILE A 342 9.68 -12.34 -1.46
N GLU A 343 10.68 -13.20 -1.58
CA GLU A 343 10.70 -14.17 -2.66
C GLU A 343 11.25 -15.54 -2.26
N ALA A 344 10.65 -16.59 -2.79
CA ALA A 344 11.12 -17.96 -2.54
C ALA A 344 12.05 -18.44 -3.65
N ASN A 345 13.18 -19.06 -3.28
CA ASN A 345 13.99 -19.80 -4.23
C ASN A 345 13.29 -21.10 -4.65
N ALA A 346 13.73 -21.68 -5.77
CA ALA A 346 13.16 -22.91 -6.30
C ALA A 346 13.23 -24.07 -5.30
N GLY A 347 12.05 -24.57 -4.90
CA GLY A 347 11.87 -25.69 -3.98
C GLY A 347 11.90 -25.32 -2.49
N GLU A 348 11.98 -24.03 -2.17
CA GLU A 348 11.96 -23.50 -0.81
C GLU A 348 10.58 -22.92 -0.45
N ASN A 349 10.24 -22.98 0.83
CA ASN A 349 9.00 -22.40 1.34
C ASN A 349 9.39 -21.32 2.34
N VAL A 350 9.15 -20.07 1.96
CA VAL A 350 9.33 -18.91 2.84
C VAL A 350 8.06 -18.76 3.66
N VAL A 351 8.20 -18.74 4.98
CA VAL A 351 7.07 -18.52 5.89
C VAL A 351 7.41 -17.37 6.82
N PHE A 352 6.52 -16.38 6.88
CA PHE A 352 6.58 -15.34 7.90
C PHE A 352 5.52 -15.68 8.95
N SER A 353 5.97 -15.89 10.19
CA SER A 353 5.11 -16.16 11.34
C SER A 353 4.67 -14.85 11.99
N SER A 354 3.90 -14.92 13.08
CA SER A 354 3.41 -13.75 13.84
C SER A 354 4.50 -12.71 14.18
N VAL A 355 4.22 -11.44 13.90
CA VAL A 355 5.06 -10.29 14.29
C VAL A 355 5.08 -10.14 15.81
N VAL A 356 6.27 -9.84 16.34
CA VAL A 356 6.45 -9.33 17.70
C VAL A 356 7.09 -7.96 17.61
N GLU A 357 6.47 -7.02 18.30
CA GLU A 357 7.03 -5.68 18.46
C GLU A 357 7.71 -5.56 19.81
N THR A 358 8.95 -5.12 19.80
CA THR A 358 9.70 -4.75 21.01
C THR A 358 9.86 -3.24 21.02
N VAL A 359 9.20 -2.57 21.95
CA VAL A 359 9.34 -1.12 22.16
C VAL A 359 10.57 -0.88 23.03
N ARG A 360 11.51 -0.08 22.53
CA ARG A 360 12.75 0.30 23.22
C ARG A 360 12.65 1.73 23.72
N ASP A 361 13.31 2.07 24.82
CA ASP A 361 13.37 3.44 25.31
C ASP A 361 14.27 4.34 24.46
N THR A 362 13.86 4.63 23.23
CA THR A 362 14.66 5.45 22.31
C THR A 362 14.76 6.93 22.72
N THR A 363 14.04 7.36 23.77
CA THR A 363 13.94 8.77 24.17
C THR A 363 14.62 9.09 25.49
N ASP A 364 14.92 8.10 26.34
CA ASP A 364 15.45 8.28 27.70
C ASP A 364 14.57 9.26 28.48
N ASP A 365 13.25 9.03 28.47
CA ASP A 365 12.28 9.95 29.08
C ASP A 365 12.29 9.87 30.62
N ASP A 366 12.95 8.85 31.19
CA ASP A 366 13.14 8.66 32.62
C ASP A 366 14.52 9.10 33.18
N ASP A 367 15.38 9.67 32.33
CA ASP A 367 16.73 10.22 32.62
C ASP A 367 17.67 9.20 33.30
N ASP A 368 17.63 7.92 32.89
CA ASP A 368 18.49 6.86 33.44
C ASP A 368 19.73 6.53 32.59
N ASP A 369 19.86 7.19 31.43
CA ASP A 369 20.90 7.04 30.41
C ASP A 369 20.87 5.65 29.67
N ASP A 370 19.80 4.84 29.81
CA ASP A 370 19.61 3.54 29.14
C ASP A 370 18.61 3.59 27.97
N VAL A 371 19.07 4.08 26.82
CA VAL A 371 18.26 4.25 25.60
C VAL A 371 17.88 2.94 24.87
N ASP A 372 18.24 1.79 25.43
CA ASP A 372 18.03 0.47 24.83
C ASP A 372 17.22 -0.47 25.74
N GLU A 373 16.69 0.00 26.88
CA GLU A 373 15.79 -0.82 27.71
C GLU A 373 14.50 -1.17 26.94
N VAL A 374 14.02 -2.41 27.11
CA VAL A 374 12.72 -2.84 26.58
C VAL A 374 11.61 -2.36 27.51
N LEU A 375 10.81 -1.41 27.02
CA LEU A 375 9.66 -0.86 27.73
C LEU A 375 8.44 -1.79 27.65
N ALA A 376 8.19 -2.35 26.46
CA ALA A 376 7.03 -3.22 26.21
C ALA A 376 7.28 -4.22 25.08
N THR A 377 6.45 -5.26 25.04
CA THR A 377 6.44 -6.25 23.96
C THR A 377 5.01 -6.61 23.59
N PHE A 378 4.67 -6.47 22.31
CA PHE A 378 3.36 -6.79 21.76
C PHE A 378 3.47 -7.93 20.75
N SER A 379 2.43 -8.76 20.65
CA SER A 379 2.38 -9.85 19.66
C SER A 379 1.12 -9.69 18.82
N PHE A 380 1.30 -9.85 17.51
CA PHE A 380 0.24 -9.70 16.52
C PHE A 380 0.02 -11.02 15.80
N ASP A 381 -1.17 -11.21 15.24
CA ASP A 381 -1.44 -12.43 14.48
C ASP A 381 -0.77 -12.37 13.09
N GLN A 382 -0.67 -11.17 12.51
CA GLN A 382 -0.12 -10.90 11.18
C GLN A 382 1.38 -11.20 11.12
N GLY A 383 1.83 -11.79 10.02
CA GLY A 383 3.25 -12.06 9.77
C GLY A 383 4.00 -10.94 9.06
N LEU A 384 3.26 -9.94 8.56
CA LEU A 384 3.81 -8.70 8.03
C LEU A 384 2.98 -7.51 8.52
N ILE A 385 3.64 -6.54 9.15
CA ILE A 385 3.05 -5.26 9.54
C ILE A 385 3.86 -4.14 8.90
N ASN A 386 3.18 -3.28 8.13
CA ASN A 386 3.71 -2.01 7.65
C ASN A 386 2.99 -0.84 8.32
N ARG A 387 3.69 -0.15 9.23
CA ARG A 387 3.30 1.16 9.78
C ARG A 387 4.10 2.31 9.17
N GLY A 388 5.23 1.97 8.55
CA GLY A 388 6.13 2.92 7.93
C GLY A 388 5.82 3.21 6.46
N THR A 389 6.88 3.33 5.66
CA THR A 389 6.77 3.61 4.22
C THR A 389 7.52 2.58 3.41
N ILE A 390 6.88 2.03 2.38
CA ILE A 390 7.51 1.24 1.31
C ILE A 390 7.23 1.99 0.00
N TYR A 391 8.27 2.55 -0.61
CA TYR A 391 8.13 3.44 -1.76
C TYR A 391 9.11 3.08 -2.88
N ALA A 392 8.57 2.85 -4.07
CA ALA A 392 9.37 2.66 -5.28
C ALA A 392 9.08 3.77 -6.29
N SER A 393 10.11 4.29 -6.93
CA SER A 393 9.97 5.34 -7.93
C SER A 393 10.90 5.15 -9.11
N GLY A 394 10.31 5.03 -10.31
CA GLY A 394 11.05 5.02 -11.56
C GLY A 394 11.76 6.35 -11.83
N VAL A 395 11.29 7.48 -11.26
CA VAL A 395 11.73 8.89 -11.40
C VAL A 395 11.93 9.39 -12.83
N ASN A 396 12.70 8.67 -13.63
CA ASN A 396 13.00 8.86 -15.03
C ASN A 396 12.04 8.05 -15.93
N ILE A 397 11.95 8.47 -17.18
CA ILE A 397 11.15 7.85 -18.24
C ILE A 397 11.58 6.39 -18.44
N GLY A 398 10.61 5.46 -18.48
CA GLY A 398 10.81 4.08 -18.91
C GLY A 398 11.23 3.09 -17.82
N PHE A 399 11.26 3.53 -16.55
CA PHE A 399 11.52 2.68 -15.40
C PHE A 399 10.20 2.34 -14.71
N ASP A 400 9.85 1.05 -14.72
CA ASP A 400 8.70 0.53 -13.96
C ASP A 400 8.94 0.74 -12.45
N ALA A 401 7.91 0.69 -11.62
CA ALA A 401 8.09 0.82 -10.17
C ALA A 401 7.16 -0.11 -9.39
N THR A 402 7.72 -1.00 -8.57
CA THR A 402 6.93 -1.86 -7.68
C THR A 402 7.33 -1.61 -6.23
N ALA A 403 6.42 -1.20 -5.36
CA ALA A 403 6.78 -0.94 -3.95
C ALA A 403 7.01 -2.23 -3.17
N LEU A 404 6.00 -3.10 -3.10
CA LEU A 404 6.09 -4.40 -2.42
C LEU A 404 5.79 -5.53 -3.41
N SER A 405 6.74 -6.45 -3.57
CA SER A 405 6.56 -7.70 -4.31
C SER A 405 6.67 -8.90 -3.37
N ILE A 406 5.68 -9.79 -3.41
CA ILE A 406 5.68 -11.07 -2.70
C ILE A 406 5.45 -12.16 -3.74
N SER A 407 6.44 -13.02 -3.97
CA SER A 407 6.38 -13.99 -5.06
C SER A 407 7.03 -15.33 -4.70
N GLY A 408 6.39 -16.43 -5.09
CA GLY A 408 7.07 -17.72 -5.15
C GLY A 408 8.14 -17.76 -6.24
N SER A 409 8.80 -18.91 -6.41
CA SER A 409 9.82 -19.06 -7.46
C SER A 409 9.20 -19.05 -8.86
N GLU A 410 9.96 -18.58 -9.85
CA GLU A 410 9.51 -18.52 -11.25
C GLU A 410 9.07 -19.90 -11.80
N ASP A 411 9.70 -20.98 -11.34
CA ASP A 411 9.35 -22.35 -11.74
C ASP A 411 8.13 -22.93 -11.00
N GLY A 412 7.54 -22.18 -10.07
CA GLY A 412 6.36 -22.52 -9.28
C GLY A 412 6.59 -23.62 -8.23
N THR A 413 7.85 -23.91 -7.88
CA THR A 413 8.19 -24.93 -6.87
C THR A 413 8.47 -24.37 -5.48
N GLY A 414 8.89 -23.11 -5.40
CA GLY A 414 9.01 -22.35 -4.17
C GLY A 414 7.76 -21.52 -3.90
N THR A 415 7.44 -21.34 -2.62
CA THR A 415 6.22 -20.64 -2.18
C THR A 415 6.51 -19.65 -1.06
N VAL A 416 5.70 -18.60 -0.98
CA VAL A 416 5.73 -17.64 0.13
C VAL A 416 4.40 -17.69 0.86
N THR A 417 4.44 -17.82 2.19
CA THR A 417 3.25 -17.76 3.05
C THR A 417 3.44 -16.69 4.11
N ILE A 418 2.48 -15.77 4.22
CA ILE A 418 2.43 -14.81 5.32
C ILE A 418 1.31 -15.26 6.26
N ASP A 419 1.69 -15.92 7.36
CA ASP A 419 0.71 -16.40 8.34
C ASP A 419 0.00 -15.21 9.00
N GLY A 420 -1.28 -15.36 9.29
CA GLY A 420 -2.11 -14.29 9.87
C GLY A 420 -2.41 -13.10 8.94
N GLY A 421 -1.76 -13.01 7.78
CA GLY A 421 -2.01 -11.97 6.79
C GLY A 421 -1.08 -10.76 6.91
N ILE A 422 -1.48 -9.68 6.25
CA ILE A 422 -0.74 -8.41 6.18
C ILE A 422 -1.59 -7.32 6.83
N LEU A 423 -0.99 -6.53 7.73
CA LEU A 423 -1.56 -5.26 8.17
C LEU A 423 -0.75 -4.11 7.57
N ASN A 424 -1.40 -3.25 6.79
CA ASN A 424 -0.86 -1.99 6.30
C ASN A 424 -1.62 -0.83 6.96
N SER A 425 -1.00 -0.19 7.94
CA SER A 425 -1.44 1.10 8.48
C SER A 425 -0.56 2.27 8.01
N GLY A 426 0.57 1.96 7.38
CA GLY A 426 1.48 2.91 6.74
C GLY A 426 1.19 3.13 5.26
N THR A 427 2.24 3.39 4.48
CA THR A 427 2.16 3.63 3.03
C THR A 427 2.91 2.56 2.24
N ILE A 428 2.27 2.05 1.18
CA ILE A 428 2.88 1.23 0.12
C ILE A 428 2.60 1.92 -1.21
N GLN A 429 3.62 2.46 -1.90
CA GLN A 429 3.40 3.27 -3.10
C GLN A 429 4.45 3.08 -4.21
N GLY A 430 3.98 2.71 -5.40
CA GLY A 430 4.79 2.72 -6.64
C GLY A 430 4.50 3.95 -7.51
N THR A 431 5.53 4.62 -8.02
CA THR A 431 5.39 5.76 -8.96
C THR A 431 6.29 5.59 -10.19
N ALA A 432 5.73 5.71 -11.39
CA ALA A 432 6.48 5.57 -12.64
C ALA A 432 6.16 6.68 -13.65
N TYR A 433 7.08 6.93 -14.59
CA TYR A 433 6.97 7.94 -15.63
C TYR A 433 7.18 7.29 -16.99
N GLU A 434 6.19 7.40 -17.89
CA GLU A 434 6.12 6.69 -19.19
C GLU A 434 6.49 5.20 -19.04
N ALA A 435 5.97 4.60 -17.97
CA ALA A 435 6.20 3.23 -17.51
C ALA A 435 5.11 2.81 -16.50
N SER A 436 5.08 1.54 -16.13
CA SER A 436 4.03 0.99 -15.25
C SER A 436 4.41 1.02 -13.77
N ALA A 437 3.41 1.21 -12.92
CA ALA A 437 3.57 1.27 -11.47
C ALA A 437 2.69 0.24 -10.76
N VAL A 438 3.22 -0.39 -9.72
CA VAL A 438 2.52 -1.32 -8.84
C VAL A 438 2.77 -0.96 -7.37
N GLY A 439 1.70 -0.87 -6.57
CA GLY A 439 1.82 -0.71 -5.12
C GLY A 439 2.24 -2.04 -4.49
N LEU A 440 1.30 -2.99 -4.42
CA LEU A 440 1.47 -4.33 -3.88
C LEU A 440 1.24 -5.39 -4.97
N LEU A 441 2.27 -6.18 -5.27
CA LEU A 441 2.20 -7.35 -6.14
C LEU A 441 2.20 -8.65 -5.31
N LEU A 442 1.15 -9.45 -5.46
CA LEU A 442 1.11 -10.85 -5.04
C LEU A 442 1.36 -11.75 -6.25
N GLY A 443 2.62 -12.12 -6.44
CA GLY A 443 3.11 -13.03 -7.48
C GLY A 443 2.75 -14.49 -7.23
N ASN A 444 2.75 -15.28 -8.31
CA ASN A 444 2.48 -16.73 -8.30
C ASN A 444 3.19 -17.47 -7.15
N GLY A 445 2.51 -18.41 -6.50
CA GLY A 445 3.06 -19.18 -5.39
C GLY A 445 2.99 -18.49 -4.02
N THR A 446 2.28 -17.35 -3.94
CA THR A 446 2.04 -16.62 -2.69
C THR A 446 0.72 -17.05 -2.05
N ALA A 447 0.70 -17.20 -0.72
CA ALA A 447 -0.49 -17.49 0.07
C ALA A 447 -0.62 -16.51 1.24
N ILE A 448 -1.68 -15.70 1.23
CA ILE A 448 -2.04 -14.72 2.25
C ILE A 448 -3.51 -14.95 2.61
N GLY A 449 -3.85 -14.98 3.90
CA GLY A 449 -5.24 -15.11 4.33
C GLY A 449 -6.03 -13.83 4.08
N THR A 450 -5.63 -12.77 4.80
CA THR A 450 -6.32 -11.48 4.80
C THR A 450 -5.30 -10.35 4.60
N LEU A 451 -5.70 -9.35 3.83
CA LEU A 451 -5.03 -8.06 3.75
C LEU A 451 -5.88 -7.03 4.50
N GLU A 452 -5.35 -6.49 5.59
CA GLU A 452 -5.93 -5.40 6.37
C GLU A 452 -5.24 -4.10 5.98
N ASN A 453 -5.98 -3.16 5.39
CA ASN A 453 -5.46 -1.87 4.98
C ASN A 453 -6.22 -0.74 5.70
N SER A 454 -5.60 -0.18 6.72
CA SER A 454 -6.02 1.08 7.35
C SER A 454 -5.21 2.28 6.87
N GLY A 455 -4.06 2.04 6.24
CA GLY A 455 -3.20 3.07 5.64
C GLY A 455 -3.48 3.29 4.15
N SER A 456 -2.40 3.44 3.36
CA SER A 456 -2.51 3.64 1.91
C SER A 456 -1.74 2.59 1.11
N ILE A 457 -2.41 2.02 0.11
CA ILE A 457 -1.79 1.25 -0.97
C ILE A 457 -2.04 2.02 -2.27
N ALA A 458 -0.98 2.43 -2.95
CA ALA A 458 -1.09 3.32 -4.11
C ALA A 458 -0.20 2.93 -5.29
N ALA A 459 -0.66 3.24 -6.49
CA ALA A 459 0.15 3.21 -7.70
C ALA A 459 -0.14 4.43 -8.58
N THR A 460 0.91 5.10 -9.05
CA THR A 460 0.79 6.28 -9.90
C THR A 460 1.66 6.13 -11.14
N THR A 461 1.05 6.27 -12.32
CA THR A 461 1.80 6.43 -13.57
C THR A 461 1.58 7.83 -14.14
N TYR A 462 2.62 8.42 -14.71
CA TYR A 462 2.57 9.63 -15.53
C TYR A 462 2.86 9.23 -16.97
N THR A 463 1.86 9.22 -17.84
CA THR A 463 2.01 8.56 -19.16
C THR A 463 1.17 9.22 -20.24
N LEU A 464 1.71 9.20 -21.46
CA LEU A 464 0.99 9.50 -22.70
C LEU A 464 0.57 8.23 -23.48
N THR A 465 0.93 7.05 -22.98
CA THR A 465 0.68 5.74 -23.57
C THR A 465 -0.20 4.87 -22.68
N ASP A 466 -0.38 3.60 -23.04
CA ASP A 466 -1.22 2.62 -22.34
C ASP A 466 -0.55 2.00 -21.11
N ASP A 467 0.37 2.71 -20.46
CA ASP A 467 1.02 2.26 -19.24
C ASP A 467 0.01 2.08 -18.11
N THR A 468 0.33 1.19 -17.17
CA THR A 468 -0.61 0.77 -16.14
C THR A 468 -0.19 1.22 -14.75
N ALA A 469 -1.17 1.67 -13.96
CA ALA A 469 -1.06 1.78 -12.52
C ALA A 469 -1.96 0.73 -11.86
N LYS A 470 -1.37 -0.16 -11.05
CA LYS A 470 -2.11 -1.17 -10.28
C LYS A 470 -1.80 -1.05 -8.78
N ALA A 471 -2.75 -0.62 -7.95
CA ALA A 471 -2.46 -0.44 -6.53
C ALA A 471 -2.26 -1.79 -5.83
N LEU A 472 -3.19 -2.73 -6.00
CA LEU A 472 -3.08 -4.12 -5.57
C LEU A 472 -3.25 -5.06 -6.77
N PHE A 473 -2.22 -5.84 -7.07
CA PHE A 473 -2.25 -6.83 -8.14
C PHE A 473 -2.06 -8.25 -7.60
N ILE A 474 -3.12 -9.06 -7.69
CA ILE A 474 -3.13 -10.47 -7.31
C ILE A 474 -3.01 -11.30 -8.58
N SER A 475 -1.80 -11.79 -8.85
CA SER A 475 -1.51 -12.54 -10.06
C SER A 475 -2.03 -13.97 -10.00
N ASN A 476 -2.15 -14.61 -11.15
CA ASN A 476 -2.55 -16.01 -11.24
C ASN A 476 -1.61 -16.94 -10.46
N GLY A 477 -2.18 -17.90 -9.73
CA GLY A 477 -1.42 -18.83 -8.87
C GLY A 477 -1.09 -18.29 -7.47
N SER A 478 -1.53 -17.08 -7.14
CA SER A 478 -1.56 -16.54 -5.78
C SER A 478 -2.83 -16.95 -5.04
N THR A 479 -2.86 -16.75 -3.72
CA THR A 479 -4.06 -16.88 -2.90
C THR A 479 -4.17 -15.67 -1.96
N LEU A 480 -5.28 -14.94 -2.07
CA LEU A 480 -5.75 -13.93 -1.11
C LEU A 480 -7.25 -14.12 -0.92
N GLU A 481 -7.73 -14.43 0.29
CA GLU A 481 -9.16 -14.73 0.49
C GLU A 481 -10.02 -13.50 0.76
N ALA A 482 -9.48 -12.53 1.52
CA ALA A 482 -10.21 -11.35 1.96
C ALA A 482 -9.36 -10.07 2.00
N ILE A 483 -10.02 -8.95 1.70
CA ILE A 483 -9.49 -7.59 1.88
C ILE A 483 -10.42 -6.86 2.86
N LEU A 484 -9.83 -6.25 3.89
CA LEU A 484 -10.49 -5.31 4.79
C LEU A 484 -9.83 -3.94 4.58
N ASN A 485 -10.57 -3.00 4.00
CA ASN A 485 -10.08 -1.67 3.69
C ASN A 485 -10.84 -0.60 4.49
N SER A 486 -10.19 -0.03 5.50
CA SER A 486 -10.64 1.19 6.18
C SER A 486 -9.83 2.43 5.77
N GLY A 487 -8.67 2.22 5.13
CA GLY A 487 -7.84 3.27 4.54
C GLY A 487 -8.13 3.49 3.05
N SER A 488 -7.07 3.65 2.26
CA SER A 488 -7.15 3.88 0.81
C SER A 488 -6.41 2.83 -0.03
N ILE A 489 -7.06 2.38 -1.12
CA ILE A 489 -6.43 1.61 -2.20
C ILE A 489 -6.66 2.38 -3.50
N THR A 490 -5.61 3.03 -4.03
CA THR A 490 -5.74 4.01 -5.11
C THR A 490 -4.76 3.77 -6.25
N ALA A 491 -5.26 3.62 -7.47
CA ALA A 491 -4.45 3.66 -8.68
C ALA A 491 -4.77 4.93 -9.47
N SER A 492 -3.76 5.59 -10.03
CA SER A 492 -3.94 6.81 -10.83
C SER A 492 -3.06 6.84 -12.08
N SER A 493 -3.65 7.19 -13.22
CA SER A 493 -2.93 7.60 -14.42
C SER A 493 -3.02 9.12 -14.59
N ASN A 494 -1.88 9.80 -14.56
CA ASN A 494 -1.75 11.20 -14.92
C ASN A 494 -1.45 11.30 -16.41
N GLY A 495 -2.47 11.73 -17.17
CA GLY A 495 -2.58 11.56 -18.62
C GLY A 495 -3.72 10.59 -18.92
N TYR A 496 -4.57 10.93 -19.90
CA TYR A 496 -5.73 10.08 -20.22
C TYR A 496 -5.35 8.86 -21.05
N GLY A 497 -4.09 8.67 -21.47
CA GLY A 497 -3.67 7.49 -22.23
C GLY A 497 -3.58 6.20 -21.40
N GLY A 498 -3.24 6.29 -20.12
CA GLY A 498 -2.93 5.14 -19.27
C GLY A 498 -4.15 4.45 -18.65
N ALA A 499 -3.91 3.29 -18.06
CA ALA A 499 -4.93 2.51 -17.36
C ALA A 499 -4.65 2.45 -15.85
N ALA A 500 -5.65 2.80 -15.05
CA ALA A 500 -5.59 2.77 -13.59
C ALA A 500 -6.55 1.72 -13.03
N THR A 501 -6.04 0.78 -12.25
CA THR A 501 -6.84 -0.25 -11.57
C THR A 501 -6.46 -0.37 -10.09
N ALA A 502 -7.38 -0.07 -9.16
CA ALA A 502 -7.08 -0.15 -7.74
C ALA A 502 -6.87 -1.60 -7.27
N ILE A 503 -7.81 -2.49 -7.55
CA ILE A 503 -7.70 -3.91 -7.21
C ILE A 503 -7.85 -4.75 -8.48
N THR A 504 -6.86 -5.60 -8.77
CA THR A 504 -6.94 -6.61 -9.83
C THR A 504 -6.74 -8.01 -9.23
N ASP A 505 -7.72 -8.91 -9.41
CA ASP A 505 -7.54 -10.33 -9.10
C ASP A 505 -7.60 -11.20 -10.37
N GLU A 506 -6.46 -11.79 -10.72
CA GLU A 506 -6.33 -12.79 -11.79
C GLU A 506 -6.25 -14.24 -11.25
N SER A 507 -6.33 -14.42 -9.92
CA SER A 507 -6.08 -15.70 -9.26
C SER A 507 -7.31 -16.58 -9.07
N ASP A 508 -8.52 -16.03 -9.17
CA ASP A 508 -9.76 -16.69 -8.75
C ASP A 508 -9.71 -17.17 -7.30
N THR A 509 -9.12 -16.35 -6.42
CA THR A 509 -9.07 -16.64 -4.98
C THR A 509 -9.72 -15.59 -4.09
N LEU A 510 -9.84 -14.33 -4.53
CA LEU A 510 -10.47 -13.28 -3.73
C LEU A 510 -11.98 -13.51 -3.63
N ARG A 511 -12.48 -13.60 -2.39
CA ARG A 511 -13.90 -13.88 -2.09
C ARG A 511 -14.60 -12.71 -1.42
N TYR A 512 -13.91 -11.98 -0.55
CA TYR A 512 -14.51 -10.94 0.27
C TYR A 512 -13.72 -9.64 0.17
N ILE A 513 -14.41 -8.55 -0.15
CA ILE A 513 -13.90 -7.19 -0.04
C ILE A 513 -14.84 -6.45 0.90
N THR A 514 -14.32 -5.96 2.02
CA THR A 514 -15.04 -5.05 2.91
C THR A 514 -14.40 -3.69 2.81
N ASN A 515 -15.20 -2.67 2.48
CA ASN A 515 -14.74 -1.30 2.34
C ASN A 515 -15.48 -0.38 3.34
N THR A 516 -14.70 0.24 4.21
CA THR A 516 -15.13 1.32 5.12
C THR A 516 -14.33 2.60 4.85
N GLY A 517 -13.37 2.57 3.92
CA GLY A 517 -12.62 3.71 3.41
C GLY A 517 -12.79 3.91 1.90
N ALA A 518 -11.69 4.11 1.17
CA ALA A 518 -11.71 4.45 -0.25
C ALA A 518 -11.03 3.42 -1.17
N ILE A 519 -11.68 3.05 -2.28
CA ILE A 519 -11.10 2.25 -3.38
C ILE A 519 -11.26 3.01 -4.69
N SER A 520 -10.16 3.43 -5.33
CA SER A 520 -10.21 4.38 -6.45
C SER A 520 -9.29 4.02 -7.62
N GLY A 521 -9.85 3.84 -8.82
CA GLY A 521 -9.12 3.91 -10.09
C GLY A 521 -9.33 5.28 -10.74
N LEU A 522 -8.28 6.07 -10.94
CA LEU A 522 -8.38 7.48 -11.34
C LEU A 522 -7.67 7.75 -12.67
N LEU A 523 -8.35 8.46 -13.57
CA LEU A 523 -7.71 9.12 -14.71
C LEU A 523 -7.67 10.62 -14.44
N ILE A 524 -6.47 11.18 -14.39
CA ILE A 524 -6.21 12.58 -14.07
C ILE A 524 -5.68 13.26 -15.33
N SER A 525 -6.29 14.37 -15.75
CA SER A 525 -5.80 15.12 -16.91
C SER A 525 -4.39 15.68 -16.67
N ASP A 526 -3.49 15.49 -17.63
CA ASP A 526 -2.17 16.14 -17.69
C ASP A 526 -2.23 17.53 -18.35
N GLY A 527 -3.43 18.00 -18.68
CA GLY A 527 -3.68 19.25 -19.41
C GLY A 527 -3.65 19.13 -20.94
N ARG A 528 -3.52 17.92 -21.50
CA ARG A 528 -3.67 17.67 -22.94
C ARG A 528 -5.06 17.16 -23.32
N GLU A 529 -5.42 17.40 -24.59
CA GLU A 529 -6.57 16.75 -25.22
C GLU A 529 -6.08 15.45 -25.85
N ASP A 530 -6.49 14.31 -25.27
CA ASP A 530 -6.14 13.00 -25.78
C ASP A 530 -7.24 12.47 -26.71
N SER A 531 -6.84 11.79 -27.79
CA SER A 531 -7.79 11.21 -28.75
C SER A 531 -8.41 9.89 -28.29
N GLU A 532 -7.76 9.24 -27.33
CA GLU A 532 -8.17 7.99 -26.70
C GLU A 532 -8.05 8.20 -25.19
N THR A 533 -9.02 7.67 -24.44
CA THR A 533 -9.00 7.65 -22.98
C THR A 533 -8.81 6.20 -22.58
N GLY A 534 -7.88 5.95 -21.66
CA GLY A 534 -7.66 4.65 -21.04
C GLY A 534 -8.80 4.30 -20.10
N SER A 535 -8.52 3.42 -19.13
CA SER A 535 -9.54 2.87 -18.23
C SER A 535 -9.31 3.27 -16.78
N SER A 536 -10.39 3.61 -16.08
CA SER A 536 -10.44 3.78 -14.63
C SER A 536 -11.29 2.66 -14.04
N ILE A 537 -10.67 1.77 -13.28
CA ILE A 537 -11.31 0.57 -12.72
C ILE A 537 -11.01 0.56 -11.21
N ALA A 538 -12.05 0.55 -10.38
CA ALA A 538 -11.84 0.38 -8.95
C ALA A 538 -11.47 -1.07 -8.65
N ILE A 539 -12.27 -2.01 -9.16
CA ILE A 539 -12.17 -3.43 -8.80
C ILE A 539 -12.38 -4.28 -10.05
N ASP A 540 -11.35 -5.00 -10.48
CA ASP A 540 -11.41 -6.01 -11.54
C ASP A 540 -11.38 -7.43 -10.96
N LEU A 541 -12.55 -8.05 -10.91
CA LEU A 541 -12.75 -9.45 -10.56
C LEU A 541 -13.20 -10.31 -11.74
N SER A 542 -12.94 -9.88 -12.98
CA SER A 542 -13.43 -10.55 -14.18
C SER A 542 -12.93 -12.00 -14.34
N ALA A 543 -11.83 -12.37 -13.67
CA ALA A 543 -11.30 -13.73 -13.68
C ALA A 543 -12.08 -14.70 -12.76
N GLN A 544 -12.96 -14.20 -11.89
CA GLN A 544 -13.51 -14.98 -10.79
C GLN A 544 -14.62 -15.91 -11.28
N THR A 545 -14.55 -17.18 -10.89
CA THR A 545 -15.53 -18.20 -11.30
C THR A 545 -16.32 -18.76 -10.13
N ALA A 546 -15.80 -18.60 -8.90
CA ALA A 546 -16.49 -19.00 -7.68
C ALA A 546 -17.50 -17.96 -7.17
N GLY A 547 -17.40 -16.71 -7.65
CA GLY A 547 -18.16 -15.56 -7.18
C GLY A 547 -17.42 -14.79 -6.07
N ALA A 548 -17.77 -13.53 -5.93
CA ALA A 548 -17.22 -12.63 -4.91
C ALA A 548 -18.33 -11.85 -4.18
N THR A 549 -18.02 -11.38 -2.98
CA THR A 549 -18.87 -10.52 -2.17
C THR A 549 -18.11 -9.24 -1.84
N ILE A 550 -18.68 -8.12 -2.25
CA ILE A 550 -18.20 -6.78 -1.92
C ILE A 550 -19.23 -6.13 -1.00
N ILE A 551 -18.81 -5.66 0.16
CA ILE A 551 -19.64 -4.93 1.11
C ILE A 551 -18.97 -3.59 1.40
N GLN A 552 -19.68 -2.50 1.15
CA GLN A 552 -19.34 -1.16 1.59
C GLN A 552 -20.32 -0.71 2.67
N TYR A 553 -19.81 -0.15 3.77
CA TYR A 553 -20.63 0.46 4.82
C TYR A 553 -19.79 1.47 5.59
N GLN A 554 -20.42 2.46 6.21
CA GLN A 554 -19.73 3.39 7.10
C GLN A 554 -19.55 2.74 8.47
N GLU A 555 -18.36 2.86 9.05
CA GLU A 555 -18.12 2.35 10.40
C GLU A 555 -18.93 3.13 11.43
N THR A 556 -19.26 2.47 12.55
CA THR A 556 -19.84 3.20 13.67
C THR A 556 -18.72 3.95 14.39
N PRO A 557 -18.77 5.28 14.48
CA PRO A 557 -17.76 6.07 15.17
C PRO A 557 -17.69 5.64 16.64
N THR A 558 -16.46 5.49 17.14
CA THR A 558 -16.20 5.17 18.55
C THR A 558 -15.46 6.28 19.27
N GLU A 559 -14.79 7.17 18.53
CA GLU A 559 -13.92 8.23 19.01
C GLU A 559 -14.27 9.55 18.30
N ASP A 560 -14.02 10.68 18.94
CA ASP A 560 -14.21 12.04 18.41
C ASP A 560 -12.96 12.49 17.64
N VAL A 561 -12.78 11.95 16.43
CA VAL A 561 -11.58 12.16 15.61
C VAL A 561 -11.48 13.62 15.14
N ASN A 562 -12.61 14.32 15.00
CA ASN A 562 -12.64 15.68 14.47
C ASN A 562 -12.49 16.78 15.54
N GLY A 563 -12.62 16.43 16.82
CA GLY A 563 -12.39 17.27 17.99
C GLY A 563 -13.51 18.28 18.26
N ASP A 564 -14.77 17.92 17.99
CA ASP A 564 -15.93 18.78 18.20
C ASP A 564 -16.77 18.47 19.45
N ASP A 565 -16.29 17.57 20.30
CA ASP A 565 -16.89 17.05 21.54
C ASP A 565 -18.13 16.16 21.32
N GLU A 566 -18.41 15.70 20.11
CA GLU A 566 -19.44 14.71 19.79
C GLU A 566 -18.82 13.48 19.10
N ILE A 567 -19.47 12.31 19.21
CA ILE A 567 -19.06 11.09 18.50
C ILE A 567 -20.18 10.79 17.51
N ASP A 568 -19.97 11.14 16.25
CA ASP A 568 -20.96 11.03 15.18
C ASP A 568 -20.36 10.71 13.81
N GLU A 569 -21.19 10.68 12.78
CA GLU A 569 -20.79 10.28 11.42
C GLU A 569 -19.64 11.10 10.82
N ASP A 570 -19.36 12.30 11.33
CA ASP A 570 -18.26 13.15 10.86
C ASP A 570 -16.88 12.68 11.40
N ASP A 571 -16.84 11.71 12.33
CA ASP A 571 -15.62 11.13 12.91
C ASP A 571 -15.07 9.90 12.18
N VAL A 572 -15.82 9.42 11.20
CA VAL A 572 -15.44 8.27 10.37
C VAL A 572 -15.47 8.67 8.91
N THR A 573 -14.61 8.04 8.11
CA THR A 573 -14.59 8.31 6.67
C THR A 573 -15.87 7.78 6.03
N GLU A 574 -16.55 8.62 5.25
CA GLU A 574 -17.62 8.17 4.35
C GLU A 574 -17.00 7.27 3.27
N PRO A 575 -17.41 6.00 3.15
CA PRO A 575 -16.75 5.07 2.27
C PRO A 575 -17.08 5.35 0.81
N THR A 576 -16.12 5.13 -0.09
CA THR A 576 -16.31 5.38 -1.53
C THR A 576 -15.61 4.36 -2.42
N ILE A 577 -16.28 3.96 -3.49
CA ILE A 577 -15.70 3.25 -4.64
C ILE A 577 -15.76 4.18 -5.87
N TYR A 578 -14.62 4.44 -6.50
CA TYR A 578 -14.52 5.27 -7.71
C TYR A 578 -13.81 4.54 -8.86
N GLY A 579 -14.46 4.43 -10.00
CA GLY A 579 -14.05 3.64 -11.18
C GLY A 579 -14.89 2.38 -11.34
N ASP A 580 -14.77 1.72 -12.50
CA ASP A 580 -15.57 0.55 -12.83
C ASP A 580 -15.41 -0.59 -11.80
N VAL A 581 -16.49 -1.36 -11.59
CA VAL A 581 -16.49 -2.62 -10.85
C VAL A 581 -16.87 -3.76 -11.80
N ARG A 582 -15.98 -4.75 -11.95
CA ARG A 582 -16.15 -5.85 -12.91
C ARG A 582 -16.15 -7.19 -12.20
N PHE A 583 -17.24 -7.93 -12.33
CA PHE A 583 -17.36 -9.28 -11.81
C PHE A 583 -17.12 -10.34 -12.90
N GLY A 584 -16.80 -11.55 -12.45
CA GLY A 584 -16.55 -12.69 -13.31
C GLY A 584 -17.82 -13.49 -13.63
N THR A 585 -17.69 -14.82 -13.68
CA THR A 585 -18.80 -15.72 -14.07
C THR A 585 -19.45 -16.46 -12.89
N GLY A 586 -19.10 -16.05 -11.68
CA GLY A 586 -19.58 -16.66 -10.45
C GLY A 586 -20.91 -16.09 -9.97
N ASP A 587 -21.37 -16.54 -8.80
CA ASP A 587 -22.52 -15.91 -8.16
C ASP A 587 -22.00 -14.74 -7.31
N ASP A 588 -22.30 -13.52 -7.71
CA ASP A 588 -21.69 -12.30 -7.17
C ASP A 588 -22.67 -11.48 -6.31
N ILE A 589 -22.13 -10.85 -5.28
CA ILE A 589 -22.87 -9.99 -4.35
C ILE A 589 -22.15 -8.65 -4.25
N LEU A 590 -22.88 -7.57 -4.53
CA LEU A 590 -22.45 -6.20 -4.27
C LEU A 590 -23.45 -5.58 -3.30
N GLN A 591 -22.98 -5.16 -2.13
CA GLN A 591 -23.76 -4.42 -1.14
C GLN A 591 -23.08 -3.08 -0.88
N ILE A 592 -23.76 -2.00 -1.20
CA ILE A 592 -23.34 -0.64 -0.85
C ILE A 592 -24.38 -0.13 0.14
N LEU A 593 -24.02 -0.17 1.42
CA LEU A 593 -24.92 0.08 2.54
C LEU A 593 -24.75 1.48 3.14
N ASP A 594 -23.78 2.25 2.61
CA ASP A 594 -23.52 3.65 2.90
C ASP A 594 -22.52 4.21 1.87
N GLY A 595 -22.43 5.53 1.80
CA GLY A 595 -21.49 6.28 0.97
C GLY A 595 -21.75 6.18 -0.53
N GLY A 596 -20.68 6.22 -1.33
CA GLY A 596 -20.78 6.39 -2.79
C GLY A 596 -20.16 5.28 -3.63
N LEU A 597 -20.76 5.02 -4.80
CA LEU A 597 -20.13 4.32 -5.92
C LEU A 597 -20.25 5.15 -7.20
N ALA A 598 -19.12 5.50 -7.82
CA ALA A 598 -19.08 6.21 -9.09
C ALA A 598 -18.26 5.43 -10.12
N GLY A 599 -18.92 4.83 -11.12
CA GLY A 599 -18.31 3.99 -12.14
C GLY A 599 -19.27 2.91 -12.64
N ASP A 600 -19.00 2.32 -13.80
CA ASP A 600 -19.89 1.31 -14.36
C ASP A 600 -19.74 -0.03 -13.62
N ILE A 601 -20.85 -0.75 -13.46
CA ILE A 601 -20.89 -2.08 -12.84
C ILE A 601 -21.17 -3.13 -13.90
N TYR A 602 -20.29 -4.12 -13.99
CA TYR A 602 -20.41 -5.24 -14.92
C TYR A 602 -20.57 -6.55 -14.15
N PHE A 603 -21.80 -7.04 -14.04
CA PHE A 603 -22.06 -8.40 -13.59
C PHE A 603 -21.94 -9.37 -14.76
N GLY A 604 -20.99 -10.29 -14.68
CA GLY A 604 -20.85 -11.32 -15.70
C GLY A 604 -21.93 -12.40 -15.59
N ALA A 605 -21.60 -13.61 -16.06
CA ALA A 605 -22.51 -14.74 -15.94
C ALA A 605 -22.71 -15.15 -14.47
N GLY A 606 -23.76 -15.91 -14.17
CA GLY A 606 -24.08 -16.36 -12.80
C GLY A 606 -25.31 -15.66 -12.22
N ALA A 607 -25.54 -15.83 -10.93
CA ALA A 607 -26.56 -15.09 -10.19
C ALA A 607 -25.96 -13.82 -9.56
N ALA A 608 -26.60 -12.67 -9.75
CA ALA A 608 -26.17 -11.40 -9.16
C ALA A 608 -27.12 -10.96 -8.04
N THR A 609 -26.55 -10.48 -6.93
CA THR A 609 -27.27 -9.71 -5.91
C THR A 609 -26.67 -8.31 -5.86
N PHE A 610 -27.49 -7.30 -6.06
CA PHE A 610 -27.09 -5.91 -5.91
C PHE A 610 -28.03 -5.24 -4.90
N ASP A 611 -27.44 -4.81 -3.79
CA ASP A 611 -28.10 -4.16 -2.66
C ASP A 611 -27.50 -2.76 -2.50
N LEU A 612 -28.34 -1.73 -2.64
CA LEU A 612 -27.99 -0.33 -2.44
C LEU A 612 -28.91 0.22 -1.36
N SER A 613 -28.34 0.61 -0.22
CA SER A 613 -29.07 1.14 0.93
C SER A 613 -28.35 2.39 1.43
N ASP A 614 -29.08 3.49 1.65
CA ASP A 614 -28.54 4.77 2.16
C ASP A 614 -27.28 5.25 1.42
N ALA A 615 -27.30 5.17 0.08
CA ALA A 615 -26.10 5.35 -0.74
C ALA A 615 -26.37 6.09 -2.06
N GLU A 616 -25.29 6.63 -2.63
CA GLU A 616 -25.29 7.28 -3.95
C GLU A 616 -24.60 6.39 -5.00
N PHE A 617 -25.24 6.21 -6.16
CA PHE A 617 -24.67 5.47 -7.29
C PHE A 617 -24.73 6.29 -8.59
N LEU A 618 -23.56 6.51 -9.21
CA LEU A 618 -23.40 7.16 -10.51
C LEU A 618 -22.68 6.21 -11.48
N GLY A 619 -23.38 5.71 -12.49
CA GLY A 619 -22.81 4.82 -13.50
C GLY A 619 -23.81 3.84 -14.09
N ASP A 620 -23.44 3.19 -15.18
CA ASP A 620 -24.29 2.21 -15.83
C ASP A 620 -24.10 0.81 -15.22
N THR A 621 -25.16 0.01 -15.19
CA THR A 621 -25.10 -1.38 -14.72
C THR A 621 -25.47 -2.35 -15.83
N TYR A 622 -24.61 -3.33 -16.07
CA TYR A 622 -24.77 -4.36 -17.09
C TYR A 622 -24.85 -5.75 -16.47
N PHE A 623 -25.89 -6.52 -16.82
CA PHE A 623 -26.08 -7.89 -16.36
C PHE A 623 -26.05 -8.89 -17.52
N GLU A 624 -25.05 -9.77 -17.51
CA GLU A 624 -24.99 -10.91 -18.43
C GLU A 624 -25.58 -12.21 -17.84
N GLY A 625 -25.86 -12.21 -16.53
CA GLY A 625 -26.30 -13.36 -15.74
C GLY A 625 -27.72 -13.87 -15.98
N ASP A 626 -28.04 -15.01 -15.37
CA ASP A 626 -29.34 -15.69 -15.53
C ASP A 626 -30.37 -15.22 -14.49
N THR A 627 -29.90 -14.85 -13.30
CA THR A 627 -30.73 -14.49 -12.14
C THR A 627 -30.23 -13.22 -11.48
N LEU A 628 -31.15 -12.32 -11.12
CA LEU A 628 -30.88 -11.05 -10.46
C LEU A 628 -31.77 -10.86 -9.24
N SER A 629 -31.18 -10.41 -8.13
CA SER A 629 -31.87 -9.78 -7.02
C SER A 629 -31.36 -8.35 -6.86
N LEU A 630 -32.12 -7.39 -7.35
CA LEU A 630 -31.85 -5.96 -7.17
C LEU A 630 -32.73 -5.40 -6.05
N TYR A 631 -32.10 -4.82 -5.03
CA TYR A 631 -32.75 -4.19 -3.88
C TYR A 631 -32.18 -2.79 -3.69
N ILE A 632 -33.02 -1.77 -3.79
CA ILE A 632 -32.65 -0.37 -3.62
C ILE A 632 -33.54 0.23 -2.53
N GLU A 633 -32.95 0.83 -1.51
CA GLU A 633 -33.64 1.47 -0.39
C GLU A 633 -32.97 2.80 -0.04
N GLU A 634 -33.73 3.89 0.12
CA GLU A 634 -33.20 5.18 0.59
C GLU A 634 -31.94 5.68 -0.16
N SER A 635 -31.88 5.41 -1.47
CA SER A 635 -30.67 5.63 -2.28
C SER A 635 -30.97 6.47 -3.52
N GLU A 636 -29.96 7.17 -4.02
CA GLU A 636 -30.02 7.97 -5.25
C GLU A 636 -29.16 7.33 -6.35
N ILE A 637 -29.74 7.17 -7.54
CA ILE A 637 -29.08 6.54 -8.68
C ILE A 637 -29.20 7.42 -9.93
N GLU A 638 -28.07 7.67 -10.58
CA GLU A 638 -27.98 8.22 -11.93
C GLU A 638 -27.22 7.27 -12.85
N GLY A 639 -27.91 6.65 -13.81
CA GLY A 639 -27.32 5.72 -14.76
C GLY A 639 -28.29 4.68 -15.31
N ASP A 640 -27.89 4.04 -16.40
CA ASP A 640 -28.71 3.08 -17.12
C ASP A 640 -28.55 1.66 -16.51
N PHE A 641 -29.62 0.86 -16.56
CA PHE A 641 -29.57 -0.56 -16.24
C PHE A 641 -29.94 -1.40 -17.45
N ASP A 642 -29.01 -2.27 -17.87
CA ASP A 642 -29.25 -3.35 -18.82
C ASP A 642 -29.33 -4.69 -18.09
N PHE A 643 -30.56 -5.16 -17.87
CA PHE A 643 -30.83 -6.44 -17.22
C PHE A 643 -30.66 -7.65 -18.15
N GLY A 644 -30.36 -7.43 -19.43
CA GLY A 644 -30.24 -8.47 -20.44
C GLY A 644 -31.44 -9.41 -20.41
N SER A 645 -31.18 -10.71 -20.30
CA SER A 645 -32.23 -11.74 -20.25
C SER A 645 -32.53 -12.27 -18.84
N ALA A 646 -32.06 -11.60 -17.80
CA ALA A 646 -32.11 -12.06 -16.41
C ALA A 646 -33.54 -12.34 -15.91
N SER A 647 -33.66 -13.20 -14.91
CA SER A 647 -34.90 -13.39 -14.13
C SER A 647 -34.71 -13.02 -12.67
N GLY A 648 -35.78 -12.65 -11.98
CA GLY A 648 -35.71 -12.40 -10.55
C GLY A 648 -36.48 -11.15 -10.16
N THR A 649 -35.91 -10.34 -9.27
CA THR A 649 -36.60 -9.22 -8.63
C THR A 649 -35.86 -7.90 -8.83
N ILE A 650 -36.64 -6.83 -8.93
CA ILE A 650 -36.21 -5.43 -8.91
C ILE A 650 -37.09 -4.74 -7.88
N ASP A 651 -36.52 -4.33 -6.76
CA ASP A 651 -37.26 -3.66 -5.69
C ASP A 651 -36.66 -2.27 -5.44
N PHE A 652 -37.47 -1.22 -5.61
CA PHE A 652 -37.16 0.17 -5.22
C PHE A 652 -38.09 0.55 -4.06
N LEU A 653 -37.53 0.93 -2.92
CA LEU A 653 -38.24 1.07 -1.65
C LEU A 653 -37.83 2.33 -0.89
N SER A 654 -38.65 2.77 0.06
CA SER A 654 -38.29 3.77 1.09
C SER A 654 -37.57 5.02 0.53
N SER A 655 -38.25 5.83 -0.27
CA SER A 655 -37.75 7.10 -0.81
C SER A 655 -36.57 7.03 -1.77
N SER A 656 -36.28 5.87 -2.40
CA SER A 656 -35.27 5.82 -3.48
C SER A 656 -35.61 6.71 -4.69
N LEU A 657 -34.56 7.24 -5.31
CA LEU A 657 -34.60 7.96 -6.58
C LEU A 657 -33.74 7.25 -7.63
N LEU A 658 -34.30 7.01 -8.81
CA LEU A 658 -33.56 6.52 -9.98
C LEU A 658 -33.80 7.47 -11.16
N THR A 659 -32.73 7.86 -11.85
CA THR A 659 -32.76 8.48 -13.17
C THR A 659 -31.93 7.69 -14.16
N GLY A 660 -32.57 7.13 -15.20
CA GLY A 660 -31.88 6.36 -16.22
C GLY A 660 -32.80 5.59 -17.18
N ASN A 661 -32.19 4.94 -18.16
CA ASN A 661 -32.87 3.96 -19.00
C ASN A 661 -32.88 2.60 -18.32
N LEU A 662 -34.04 1.94 -18.32
CA LEU A 662 -34.17 0.55 -17.89
C LEU A 662 -34.47 -0.34 -19.09
N THR A 663 -33.62 -1.35 -19.32
CA THR A 663 -33.73 -2.24 -20.48
C THR A 663 -33.63 -3.71 -20.10
N SER A 664 -34.35 -4.55 -20.86
CA SER A 664 -34.27 -6.01 -20.73
C SER A 664 -34.83 -6.69 -21.99
N ASP A 665 -34.35 -7.90 -22.24
CA ASP A 665 -34.66 -8.72 -23.42
C ASP A 665 -35.73 -9.79 -23.17
N ALA A 666 -36.22 -9.94 -21.93
CA ALA A 666 -37.17 -10.98 -21.56
C ALA A 666 -38.12 -10.61 -20.41
N TYR A 667 -39.36 -11.09 -20.48
CA TYR A 667 -40.39 -10.92 -19.45
C TYR A 667 -40.20 -11.85 -18.24
N ARG A 668 -39.05 -11.77 -17.55
CA ARG A 668 -38.70 -12.69 -16.46
C ARG A 668 -38.45 -11.99 -15.11
N LEU A 669 -38.49 -10.67 -15.07
CA LEU A 669 -38.26 -9.86 -13.87
C LEU A 669 -39.59 -9.44 -13.22
N ALA A 670 -39.67 -9.49 -11.90
CA ALA A 670 -40.77 -8.96 -11.14
C ALA A 670 -40.32 -7.66 -10.47
N ALA A 671 -40.99 -6.54 -10.78
CA ALA A 671 -40.64 -5.24 -10.22
C ALA A 671 -41.63 -4.78 -9.14
N THR A 672 -41.10 -4.27 -8.03
CA THR A 672 -41.82 -3.58 -6.95
C THR A 672 -41.26 -2.17 -6.81
N ILE A 673 -42.13 -1.17 -6.78
CA ILE A 673 -41.74 0.24 -6.57
C ILE A 673 -42.64 0.82 -5.48
N SER A 674 -42.09 1.16 -4.32
CA SER A 674 -42.88 1.60 -3.16
C SER A 674 -42.26 2.81 -2.48
N ASP A 675 -43.04 3.89 -2.36
CA ASP A 675 -42.57 5.17 -1.82
C ASP A 675 -41.31 5.69 -2.53
N SER A 676 -41.20 5.51 -3.85
CA SER A 676 -39.99 5.85 -4.63
C SER A 676 -40.30 6.68 -5.87
N GLU A 677 -39.28 7.35 -6.40
CA GLU A 677 -39.35 8.12 -7.65
C GLU A 677 -38.47 7.51 -8.73
N ILE A 678 -39.07 7.12 -9.86
CA ILE A 678 -38.36 6.50 -10.98
C ILE A 678 -38.53 7.36 -12.23
N VAL A 679 -37.44 7.96 -12.70
CA VAL A 679 -37.35 8.78 -13.90
C VAL A 679 -36.87 7.91 -15.06
N LEU A 680 -37.80 7.53 -15.93
CA LEU A 680 -37.54 6.68 -17.09
C LEU A 680 -37.23 7.53 -18.31
N LEU A 681 -35.99 7.40 -18.81
CA LEU A 681 -35.51 8.14 -19.97
C LEU A 681 -36.05 7.59 -21.31
N GLU A 682 -35.77 8.31 -22.40
CA GLU A 682 -36.37 8.07 -23.72
C GLU A 682 -36.12 6.69 -24.34
N ASP A 683 -35.03 6.04 -23.98
CA ASP A 683 -34.63 4.74 -24.54
C ASP A 683 -35.03 3.55 -23.64
N THR A 684 -35.71 3.82 -22.52
CA THR A 684 -36.28 2.78 -21.64
C THR A 684 -37.15 1.79 -22.43
N SER A 685 -36.84 0.50 -22.26
CA SER A 685 -37.53 -0.64 -22.86
C SER A 685 -37.52 -1.84 -21.90
N LEU A 686 -38.20 -1.70 -20.76
CA LEU A 686 -38.21 -2.69 -19.69
C LEU A 686 -39.33 -3.73 -19.90
N GLN A 687 -38.97 -5.02 -19.85
CA GLN A 687 -39.85 -6.17 -20.03
C GLN A 687 -39.97 -6.95 -18.72
N LEU A 688 -41.19 -7.03 -18.17
CA LEU A 688 -41.44 -7.59 -16.84
C LEU A 688 -42.41 -8.77 -16.87
N ALA A 689 -42.21 -9.72 -15.96
CA ALA A 689 -43.22 -10.72 -15.61
C ALA A 689 -44.39 -10.08 -14.83
N SER A 690 -44.10 -9.17 -13.91
CA SER A 690 -45.08 -8.41 -13.14
C SER A 690 -44.54 -7.07 -12.69
N LEU A 691 -45.44 -6.11 -12.45
CA LEU A 691 -45.13 -4.79 -11.91
C LEU A 691 -46.11 -4.45 -10.79
N SER A 692 -45.61 -3.98 -9.65
CA SER A 692 -46.39 -3.41 -8.55
C SER A 692 -45.83 -2.05 -8.17
N VAL A 693 -46.68 -1.02 -8.19
CA VAL A 693 -46.30 0.34 -7.78
C VAL A 693 -47.24 0.81 -6.67
N THR A 694 -46.71 1.18 -5.52
CA THR A 694 -47.48 1.41 -4.28
C THR A 694 -46.98 2.62 -3.49
N ASP A 695 -47.69 2.94 -2.40
CA ASP A 695 -47.29 3.91 -1.37
C ASP A 695 -46.90 5.31 -1.89
N GLY A 696 -47.64 5.83 -2.88
CA GLY A 696 -47.42 7.19 -3.37
C GLY A 696 -46.23 7.38 -4.32
N SER A 697 -45.63 6.29 -4.82
CA SER A 697 -44.51 6.35 -5.77
C SER A 697 -44.81 7.18 -7.01
N THR A 698 -43.75 7.79 -7.57
CA THR A 698 -43.81 8.55 -8.82
C THR A 698 -43.12 7.80 -9.96
N LEU A 699 -43.81 7.67 -11.09
CA LEU A 699 -43.22 7.26 -12.37
C LEU A 699 -43.14 8.47 -13.28
N GLU A 700 -41.91 8.93 -13.53
CA GLU A 700 -41.63 9.96 -14.53
C GLU A 700 -41.25 9.34 -15.88
N PHE A 701 -41.76 9.94 -16.95
CA PHE A 701 -41.54 9.48 -18.33
C PHE A 701 -41.01 10.63 -19.17
N GLU A 702 -39.76 10.51 -19.62
CA GLU A 702 -39.16 11.43 -20.58
C GLU A 702 -39.60 11.09 -22.00
N ILE A 703 -40.16 12.07 -22.70
CA ILE A 703 -40.79 11.90 -24.00
C ILE A 703 -40.24 12.93 -24.98
N ASP A 704 -39.79 12.46 -26.14
CA ASP A 704 -39.54 13.27 -27.34
C ASP A 704 -40.73 13.18 -28.33
N PRO A 705 -41.60 14.19 -28.41
CA PRO A 705 -42.68 14.24 -29.40
C PRO A 705 -42.23 14.25 -30.87
N GLN A 706 -40.98 14.62 -31.18
CA GLN A 706 -40.45 14.58 -32.54
C GLN A 706 -40.02 13.17 -32.96
N ASN A 707 -39.64 12.33 -32.00
CA ASN A 707 -39.22 10.94 -32.19
C ASN A 707 -40.08 9.98 -31.37
N LEU A 708 -41.40 10.03 -31.58
CA LEU A 708 -42.34 9.18 -30.83
C LEU A 708 -42.00 7.69 -30.96
N ARG A 709 -41.75 7.07 -29.81
CA ARG A 709 -41.57 5.63 -29.68
C ARG A 709 -42.82 4.86 -30.13
N THR A 710 -42.60 3.63 -30.59
CA THR A 710 -43.68 2.73 -31.06
C THR A 710 -43.99 1.58 -30.11
N THR A 711 -43.19 1.45 -29.05
CA THR A 711 -43.29 0.46 -27.98
C THR A 711 -43.62 1.16 -26.67
N ALA A 712 -44.17 0.43 -25.69
CA ALA A 712 -44.33 0.95 -24.34
C ALA A 712 -42.95 1.09 -23.65
N PHE A 713 -42.83 2.00 -22.68
CA PHE A 713 -41.66 2.04 -21.78
C PHE A 713 -41.59 0.75 -20.97
N LEU A 714 -42.73 0.37 -20.38
CA LEU A 714 -42.89 -0.81 -19.54
C LEU A 714 -43.80 -1.82 -20.24
N SER A 715 -43.25 -2.97 -20.61
CA SER A 715 -44.00 -4.08 -21.19
C SER A 715 -44.11 -5.22 -20.17
N VAL A 716 -45.31 -5.55 -19.72
CA VAL A 716 -45.55 -6.51 -18.64
C VAL A 716 -46.36 -7.71 -19.14
N SER A 717 -45.77 -8.89 -19.17
CA SER A 717 -46.46 -10.08 -19.68
C SER A 717 -47.62 -10.54 -18.78
N GLY A 718 -47.50 -10.29 -17.47
CA GLY A 718 -48.50 -10.61 -16.45
C GLY A 718 -49.30 -9.38 -16.02
N THR A 719 -49.41 -9.20 -14.71
CA THR A 719 -50.17 -8.09 -14.12
C THR A 719 -49.25 -6.90 -13.86
N ALA A 720 -49.68 -5.72 -14.32
CA ALA A 720 -49.18 -4.42 -13.86
C ALA A 720 -50.23 -3.81 -12.92
N ALA A 721 -49.86 -3.55 -11.67
CA ALA A 721 -50.72 -2.95 -10.67
C ALA A 721 -50.15 -1.60 -10.23
N LEU A 722 -50.93 -0.53 -10.43
CA LEU A 722 -50.61 0.82 -9.99
C LEU A 722 -51.54 1.17 -8.81
N GLY A 723 -50.94 1.58 -7.70
CA GLY A 723 -51.63 2.06 -6.51
C GLY A 723 -52.50 3.28 -6.80
N SER A 724 -53.50 3.51 -5.96
CA SER A 724 -54.44 4.62 -6.14
C SER A 724 -53.79 6.00 -6.03
N ASP A 725 -52.64 6.07 -5.37
CA ASP A 725 -51.83 7.26 -5.09
C ASP A 725 -50.55 7.32 -5.94
N THR A 726 -50.36 6.41 -6.90
CA THR A 726 -49.24 6.51 -7.85
C THR A 726 -49.37 7.78 -8.68
N LEU A 727 -48.30 8.58 -8.71
CA LEU A 727 -48.19 9.78 -9.53
C LEU A 727 -47.53 9.42 -10.86
N VAL A 728 -48.21 9.70 -11.97
CA VAL A 728 -47.60 9.65 -13.32
C VAL A 728 -47.17 11.06 -13.71
N ARG A 729 -45.90 11.23 -14.08
CA ARG A 729 -45.33 12.54 -14.41
C ARG A 729 -44.65 12.52 -15.78
N PRO A 730 -45.19 13.18 -16.80
CA PRO A 730 -44.51 13.29 -18.07
C PRO A 730 -43.63 14.53 -18.15
N THR A 731 -42.45 14.37 -18.76
CA THR A 731 -41.54 15.45 -19.10
C THR A 731 -41.25 15.42 -20.60
N LEU A 732 -41.40 16.57 -21.26
CA LEU A 732 -41.19 16.68 -22.72
C LEU A 732 -39.82 17.31 -23.02
N THR A 733 -39.01 16.63 -23.82
CA THR A 733 -37.71 17.14 -24.31
C THR A 733 -37.84 17.93 -25.61
N SER A 734 -38.95 17.76 -26.32
CA SER A 734 -39.26 18.48 -27.56
C SER A 734 -40.77 18.80 -27.71
N PHE A 735 -41.13 19.46 -28.82
CA PHE A 735 -42.51 19.84 -29.12
C PHE A 735 -42.88 19.60 -30.59
N ILE A 736 -44.16 19.31 -30.83
CA ILE A 736 -44.76 19.20 -32.17
C ILE A 736 -46.07 20.00 -32.28
N ASP A 737 -46.38 20.47 -33.49
CA ASP A 737 -47.65 21.15 -33.78
C ASP A 737 -48.74 20.14 -34.14
N GLY A 738 -49.19 19.37 -33.14
CA GLY A 738 -50.23 18.36 -33.30
C GLY A 738 -50.51 17.57 -32.04
N ASP A 739 -51.62 16.83 -32.07
CA ASP A 739 -51.95 15.84 -31.06
C ASP A 739 -51.01 14.63 -31.19
N PHE A 740 -50.63 14.03 -30.07
CA PHE A 740 -49.90 12.78 -30.04
C PHE A 740 -50.27 11.96 -28.81
N ALA A 741 -49.91 10.69 -28.85
CA ALA A 741 -50.15 9.75 -27.77
C ALA A 741 -48.90 8.88 -27.59
N VAL A 742 -48.61 8.51 -26.36
CA VAL A 742 -47.52 7.59 -26.02
C VAL A 742 -48.09 6.48 -25.13
N THR A 743 -47.79 5.23 -25.46
CA THR A 743 -48.09 4.11 -24.56
C THR A 743 -47.02 4.08 -23.47
N LEU A 744 -47.41 4.25 -22.21
CA LEU A 744 -46.49 4.19 -21.07
C LEU A 744 -46.30 2.74 -20.64
N ILE A 745 -47.41 2.01 -20.47
CA ILE A 745 -47.43 0.63 -20.00
C ILE A 745 -48.29 -0.22 -20.94
N GLU A 746 -47.78 -1.38 -21.35
CA GLU A 746 -48.55 -2.45 -21.99
C GLU A 746 -48.49 -3.70 -21.11
N ALA A 747 -49.63 -4.21 -20.64
CA ALA A 747 -49.71 -5.29 -19.67
C ALA A 747 -50.65 -6.42 -20.11
N GLY A 748 -50.40 -7.66 -19.66
CA GLY A 748 -51.37 -8.76 -19.80
C GLY A 748 -52.65 -8.51 -18.99
N THR A 749 -52.54 -7.81 -17.86
CA THR A 749 -53.67 -7.24 -17.10
C THR A 749 -53.22 -5.97 -16.41
N LEU A 750 -53.93 -4.87 -16.62
CA LEU A 750 -53.68 -3.59 -15.94
C LEU A 750 -54.68 -3.40 -14.79
N ILE A 751 -54.16 -3.22 -13.57
CA ILE A 751 -54.94 -2.78 -12.40
C ILE A 751 -54.59 -1.32 -12.16
N TYR A 752 -55.50 -0.43 -12.51
CA TYR A 752 -55.36 1.02 -12.42
C TYR A 752 -56.71 1.65 -12.11
N ASP A 753 -56.78 2.54 -11.11
CA ASP A 753 -57.99 3.27 -10.74
C ASP A 753 -57.99 4.66 -11.37
N GLU A 754 -58.71 4.81 -12.48
CA GLU A 754 -58.84 6.07 -13.22
C GLU A 754 -59.45 7.21 -12.39
N GLU A 755 -60.21 6.92 -11.32
CA GLU A 755 -60.85 7.97 -10.50
C GLU A 755 -59.87 8.60 -9.50
N THR A 756 -58.83 7.87 -9.09
CA THR A 756 -57.90 8.30 -8.05
C THR A 756 -56.49 8.59 -8.55
N ALA A 757 -56.13 8.06 -9.72
CA ALA A 757 -54.79 8.23 -10.26
C ALA A 757 -54.43 9.71 -10.48
N GLU A 758 -53.22 10.06 -10.06
CA GLU A 758 -52.71 11.41 -10.17
C GLU A 758 -51.81 11.54 -11.40
N LEU A 759 -52.12 12.51 -12.26
CA LEU A 759 -51.29 12.91 -13.40
C LEU A 759 -50.73 14.29 -13.10
N SER A 760 -49.40 14.41 -13.01
CA SER A 760 -48.76 15.72 -12.90
C SER A 760 -48.85 16.47 -14.22
N THR A 761 -49.19 17.75 -14.16
CA THR A 761 -49.15 18.66 -15.32
C THR A 761 -48.17 19.81 -15.12
N GLU A 762 -47.28 19.72 -14.14
CA GLU A 762 -46.36 20.80 -13.77
C GLU A 762 -45.28 21.02 -14.84
N ASN A 763 -44.71 19.94 -15.37
CA ASN A 763 -43.67 19.97 -16.40
C ASN A 763 -44.24 19.98 -17.83
N ILE A 764 -45.56 20.08 -17.97
CA ILE A 764 -46.23 20.04 -19.28
C ILE A 764 -46.41 21.45 -19.81
N PRO A 765 -46.00 21.74 -21.06
CA PRO A 765 -46.26 23.02 -21.70
C PRO A 765 -47.75 23.33 -21.72
N TRP A 766 -48.08 24.58 -21.38
CA TRP A 766 -49.46 25.04 -21.28
C TRP A 766 -50.27 24.91 -22.59
N ILE A 767 -49.63 24.65 -23.73
CA ILE A 767 -50.32 24.48 -25.02
C ILE A 767 -51.04 23.12 -25.15
N TYR A 768 -50.73 22.13 -24.31
CA TYR A 768 -51.38 20.83 -24.32
C TYR A 768 -52.42 20.67 -23.20
N ASN A 769 -53.45 19.90 -23.49
CA ASN A 769 -54.23 19.17 -22.49
C ASN A 769 -53.70 17.74 -22.45
N VAL A 770 -53.52 17.19 -21.26
CA VAL A 770 -52.97 15.85 -21.08
C VAL A 770 -53.90 15.01 -20.22
N SER A 771 -54.08 13.75 -20.61
CA SER A 771 -54.92 12.78 -19.93
C SER A 771 -54.33 11.38 -20.02
N LEU A 772 -54.59 10.57 -19.00
CA LEU A 772 -54.32 9.14 -19.02
C LEU A 772 -55.59 8.41 -19.51
N GLU A 773 -55.40 7.49 -20.45
CA GLU A 773 -56.48 6.68 -21.04
C GLU A 773 -56.09 5.21 -21.01
N THR A 774 -57.02 4.34 -20.63
CA THR A 774 -56.80 2.88 -20.68
C THR A 774 -57.39 2.28 -21.96
N GLU A 775 -56.69 1.33 -22.55
CA GLU A 775 -57.20 0.53 -23.68
C GLU A 775 -57.15 -0.96 -23.33
N THR A 776 -58.32 -1.61 -23.27
CA THR A 776 -58.43 -3.06 -23.06
C THR A 776 -58.56 -3.78 -24.41
N SER A 777 -57.58 -4.62 -24.75
CA SER A 777 -57.55 -5.41 -26.00
C SER A 777 -57.07 -6.85 -25.74
N ASP A 778 -56.21 -7.40 -26.59
CA ASP A 778 -55.47 -8.65 -26.32
C ASP A 778 -54.44 -8.46 -25.18
N THR A 779 -53.94 -7.23 -25.02
CA THR A 779 -53.20 -6.67 -23.88
C THR A 779 -53.91 -5.39 -23.40
N ASP A 780 -53.78 -5.06 -22.12
CA ASP A 780 -54.22 -3.80 -21.55
C ASP A 780 -53.14 -2.74 -21.71
N LYS A 781 -53.51 -1.48 -22.00
CA LYS A 781 -52.55 -0.37 -22.17
C LYS A 781 -52.92 0.82 -21.31
N LEU A 782 -51.90 1.49 -20.76
CA LEU A 782 -52.00 2.83 -20.20
C LEU A 782 -51.35 3.80 -21.20
N ASN A 783 -52.16 4.63 -21.82
CA ASN A 783 -51.73 5.64 -22.78
C ASN A 783 -51.77 7.03 -22.15
N LEU A 784 -50.82 7.87 -22.56
CA LEU A 784 -50.78 9.27 -22.23
C LEU A 784 -51.06 10.09 -23.49
N ASP A 785 -52.20 10.77 -23.50
CA ASP A 785 -52.68 11.54 -24.64
C ASP A 785 -52.37 13.02 -24.45
N PHE A 786 -51.70 13.62 -25.43
CA PHE A 786 -51.46 15.05 -25.54
C PHE A 786 -52.32 15.63 -26.65
N ARG A 787 -53.32 16.43 -26.27
CA ARG A 787 -54.16 17.17 -27.22
C ARG A 787 -53.75 18.64 -27.24
N LEU A 788 -53.42 19.15 -28.41
CA LEU A 788 -53.14 20.57 -28.61
C LEU A 788 -54.41 21.38 -28.30
N LYS A 789 -54.29 22.37 -27.42
CA LYS A 789 -55.40 23.27 -27.10
C LYS A 789 -55.78 24.06 -28.34
N THR A 790 -57.08 24.15 -28.58
CA THR A 790 -57.62 25.00 -29.64
C THR A 790 -57.38 26.48 -29.34
N ALA A 791 -57.44 27.33 -30.37
CA ALA A 791 -57.36 28.78 -30.19
C ALA A 791 -58.40 29.34 -29.19
N GLU A 792 -59.60 28.72 -29.12
CA GLU A 792 -60.63 29.07 -28.13
C GLU A 792 -60.19 28.72 -26.70
N GLU A 793 -59.58 27.55 -26.50
CA GLU A 793 -59.06 27.09 -25.20
C GLU A 793 -57.84 27.89 -24.74
N LEU A 794 -57.02 28.36 -25.68
CA LEU A 794 -55.90 29.27 -25.42
C LEU A 794 -56.34 30.74 -25.29
N SER A 795 -57.62 31.06 -25.53
CA SER A 795 -58.17 32.42 -25.55
C SER A 795 -57.49 33.38 -26.54
N LEU A 796 -57.05 32.85 -27.70
CA LEU A 796 -56.39 33.63 -28.76
C LEU A 796 -57.43 34.28 -29.70
N ASP A 797 -57.17 35.53 -30.13
CA ASP A 797 -57.99 36.21 -31.15
C ASP A 797 -57.62 35.78 -32.59
N THR A 798 -58.43 36.14 -33.60
CA THR A 798 -58.23 35.72 -35.00
C THR A 798 -56.90 36.19 -35.64
N ASN A 799 -56.21 37.17 -35.07
CA ASN A 799 -54.87 37.58 -35.50
C ASN A 799 -53.75 36.86 -34.72
N GLN A 800 -54.08 36.22 -33.61
CA GLN A 800 -53.18 35.49 -32.71
C GLN A 800 -53.30 33.96 -32.86
N SER A 801 -54.39 33.47 -33.46
CA SER A 801 -54.76 32.06 -33.65
C SER A 801 -54.05 31.36 -34.78
#